data_AF-A0A4R9K1D6-F1
#
_entry.id   AF-A0A4R9K1D6-F1
#
_cell.length_a   1.000
_cell.length_b   1.000
_cell.length_c   1.000
_cell.angle_alpha   90.00
_cell.angle_beta   90.00
_cell.angle_gamma   90.00
#
_symmetry.space_group_name_H-M   'P 1'
#
loop_
_entity.id
_entity.type
_entity.pdbx_description
1 polymer ?
#
loop_
_entity_poly.entity_id
_entity_poly.type
_entity_poly.pdbx_seq_one_letter_code
_entity_poly.pdbx_strand_id
1 'polypeptide(L)'
;MTNTLNVWIAESESWQSFIDFQLPVTKQAEYTFLPNIDYFYISVMNNALNIIEDEIISAEAQKECLALAKALEIFSLENKRDHFSGINRELNMLFTAGLYYLSDYPSSSWILSNLYPPNMYSENIQIFISCFLSRKLDRKNIYCRYLIEYLKTGDIQQIESLIMAFKKKAEYYFGENIIIYFSYSLGLSLMKKFSKNNLWHDLLVQNDNKSFWKPFIKRNIDKAFPIWTFFPSQREALDKGILTNNTTTLQMPTSSGKSSLNELIIYNECKTNSEAKILYLAPFRALASELKNSIAKDLSSLGIKSKTIYGGNFPTPDEQKSISEVNLLIATPEKFLVFENSIPESLKEFSLVICDEGHLLEDRQRGLSYELLLTRLKSRKQSSIRFVFISAIVPNLGIINTWLGGVENSSIHSDYRPTHLDFAFLEEMRGKKRGYYLDVNPTLKYPQRYKLYKYLFDEELVLTQPGKKKKIDTNAGRSVAVSLKAIKSGNVALFAPHKRGNIGVEYLVKEALSQLSYYEENPLIKFASEEFLNNLVSYFSKIFGKEYLLTKSIAQGFLFHHGDFPQGIREIIEDSLRNGYIRLVICTNTLAEGVNLPIKTMVLHSIDRFNPKLPTKYEPIQLRDLKNLIGRAGKETKGLIIIPNKKDFERIKLLIKDNNYEPIKGALYNLVKELTDIIVKERILLSDETIEEADESIQKLIDSIDLSIVDLLSEEFDITDFEKLIKDLLVATLSYTQLNTEEKNTLNSLFEIRGEKIKSLIQNGNFKYLKKSGATYRLFIEINDKIDFQDEIWQKQLDPLDTDWLSYILDTVLFNLDQYETELEEFLENNKKLQLCNDDIKEVIKMWIKGNWYSEISAGLKIEVYQSLRLINSFLSFNVHRMISTIIKIAEIRIEDNLLPNSILVWPSLLQFGLSNELQLDILNMGLIDREAVLGLSSALYGAGYRHSDYESLREYLVANGNQLISQMDSNIPNISLEKINSFISVLQNRFLL
;
A
#
# COMPACT_ATOMS: atom_id res chain seq x y z
N MET A 1 -12.28 37.00 12.53
CA MET A 1 -11.03 37.69 12.08
C MET A 1 -11.31 38.91 11.20
N THR A 2 -10.44 39.94 11.21
CA THR A 2 -10.52 41.09 10.27
C THR A 2 -10.09 40.68 8.85
N ASN A 3 -10.54 41.41 7.82
CA ASN A 3 -10.13 41.13 6.44
C ASN A 3 -8.60 41.21 6.27
N THR A 4 -7.94 42.15 6.95
CA THR A 4 -6.48 42.32 6.96
C THR A 4 -5.76 41.10 7.52
N LEU A 5 -6.24 40.53 8.64
CA LEU A 5 -5.61 39.35 9.24
C LEU A 5 -5.71 38.13 8.30
N ASN A 6 -6.87 37.92 7.67
CA ASN A 6 -7.03 36.84 6.70
C ASN A 6 -6.07 36.98 5.50
N VAL A 7 -5.82 38.22 5.06
CA VAL A 7 -4.82 38.50 4.02
C VAL A 7 -3.42 38.17 4.49
N TRP A 8 -3.02 38.63 5.68
CA TRP A 8 -1.70 38.35 6.24
C TRP A 8 -1.45 36.86 6.47
N ILE A 9 -2.44 36.10 6.93
CA ILE A 9 -2.33 34.64 7.07
C ILE A 9 -2.02 33.99 5.71
N ALA A 10 -2.79 34.31 4.67
CA ALA A 10 -2.55 33.74 3.34
C ALA A 10 -1.21 34.21 2.72
N GLU A 11 -0.85 35.47 2.90
CA GLU A 11 0.46 35.99 2.49
C GLU A 11 1.61 35.26 3.19
N SER A 12 1.44 34.92 4.47
CA SER A 12 2.44 34.19 5.25
C SER A 12 2.66 32.76 4.75
N GLU A 13 1.60 32.08 4.29
CA GLU A 13 1.70 30.75 3.65
C GLU A 13 2.43 30.82 2.29
N SER A 14 2.13 31.87 1.52
CA SER A 14 2.83 32.15 0.26
C SER A 14 4.31 32.43 0.49
N TRP A 15 4.63 33.26 1.48
CA TRP A 15 6.00 33.54 1.89
C TRP A 15 6.72 32.30 2.42
N GLN A 16 6.04 31.45 3.20
CA GLN A 16 6.57 30.16 3.62
C GLN A 16 6.97 29.31 2.41
N SER A 17 6.09 29.16 1.44
CA SER A 17 6.37 28.38 0.23
C SER A 17 7.58 28.93 -0.53
N PHE A 18 7.68 30.26 -0.63
CA PHE A 18 8.82 30.95 -1.24
C PHE A 18 10.16 30.58 -0.55
N ILE A 19 10.18 30.55 0.78
CA ILE A 19 11.36 30.16 1.58
C ILE A 19 11.66 28.66 1.45
N ASP A 20 10.63 27.80 1.53
CA ASP A 20 10.80 26.34 1.48
C ASP A 20 11.39 25.86 0.14
N PHE A 21 11.08 26.58 -0.96
CA PHE A 21 11.69 26.34 -2.27
C PHE A 21 13.02 27.07 -2.50
N GLN A 22 13.47 27.88 -1.54
CA GLN A 22 14.67 28.72 -1.62
C GLN A 22 14.69 29.59 -2.90
N LEU A 23 13.59 30.31 -3.15
CA LEU A 23 13.48 31.19 -4.31
C LEU A 23 14.34 32.47 -4.13
N PRO A 24 14.85 33.08 -5.21
CA PRO A 24 15.76 34.23 -5.10
C PRO A 24 15.12 35.46 -4.41
N VAL A 25 15.76 35.98 -3.36
CA VAL A 25 15.28 37.10 -2.53
C VAL A 25 15.00 38.38 -3.33
N THR A 26 15.76 38.64 -4.39
CA THR A 26 15.53 39.79 -5.31
C THR A 26 14.18 39.76 -6.06
N LYS A 27 13.38 38.71 -5.83
CA LYS A 27 12.09 38.43 -6.49
C LYS A 27 11.00 38.07 -5.48
N GLN A 28 11.22 38.33 -4.19
CA GLN A 28 10.21 38.23 -3.16
C GLN A 28 9.05 39.19 -3.47
N ALA A 29 7.81 38.72 -3.32
CA ALA A 29 6.63 39.59 -3.42
C ALA A 29 6.61 40.61 -2.27
N GLU A 30 5.92 41.73 -2.48
CA GLU A 30 5.65 42.69 -1.41
C GLU A 30 4.60 42.11 -0.47
N TYR A 31 5.04 41.34 0.52
CA TYR A 31 4.17 40.80 1.55
C TYR A 31 3.91 41.89 2.60
N THR A 32 2.64 42.32 2.72
CA THR A 32 2.24 43.43 3.58
C THR A 32 2.37 43.11 5.07
N PHE A 33 2.40 41.84 5.44
CA PHE A 33 2.63 41.42 6.83
C PHE A 33 4.09 41.58 7.29
N LEU A 34 5.09 41.52 6.38
CA LEU A 34 6.51 41.61 6.74
C LEU A 34 6.90 42.94 7.42
N PRO A 35 6.48 44.13 6.93
CA PRO A 35 6.73 45.37 7.65
C PRO A 35 5.88 45.50 8.93
N ASN A 36 4.88 44.63 9.13
CA ASN A 36 3.92 44.68 10.23
C ASN A 36 3.97 43.41 11.11
N ILE A 37 5.14 42.77 11.21
CA ILE A 37 5.33 41.48 11.88
C ILE A 37 4.78 41.47 13.31
N ASP A 38 5.04 42.53 14.09
CA ASP A 38 4.58 42.62 15.48
C ASP A 38 3.05 42.68 15.56
N TYR A 39 2.42 43.51 14.71
CA TYR A 39 0.97 43.61 14.63
C TYR A 39 0.33 42.31 14.16
N PHE A 40 0.96 41.63 13.21
CA PHE A 40 0.49 40.33 12.73
C PHE A 40 0.56 39.30 13.85
N TYR A 41 1.70 39.17 14.52
CA TYR A 41 1.87 38.24 15.65
C TYR A 41 0.87 38.50 16.78
N ILE A 42 0.73 39.75 17.23
CA ILE A 42 -0.23 40.16 18.26
C ILE A 42 -1.67 39.85 17.82
N SER A 43 -2.01 40.13 16.56
CA SER A 43 -3.34 39.87 16.03
C SER A 43 -3.66 38.36 16.01
N VAL A 44 -2.71 37.54 15.58
CA VAL A 44 -2.86 36.07 15.57
C VAL A 44 -3.02 35.54 17.00
N MET A 45 -2.16 35.98 17.93
CA MET A 45 -2.22 35.57 19.34
C MET A 45 -3.53 35.98 20.02
N ASN A 46 -4.02 37.21 19.78
CA ASN A 46 -5.28 37.69 20.35
C ASN A 46 -6.49 36.92 19.81
N ASN A 47 -6.54 36.66 18.50
CA ASN A 47 -7.64 35.87 17.93
C ASN A 47 -7.57 34.41 18.41
N ALA A 48 -6.37 33.85 18.57
CA ALA A 48 -6.19 32.51 19.12
C ALA A 48 -6.68 32.43 20.56
N LEU A 49 -6.38 33.43 21.39
CA LEU A 49 -6.85 33.49 22.78
C LEU A 49 -8.38 33.54 22.86
N ASN A 50 -9.04 34.35 22.04
CA ASN A 50 -10.51 34.41 21.98
C ASN A 50 -11.13 33.04 21.70
N ILE A 51 -10.58 32.29 20.73
CA ILE A 51 -11.07 30.94 20.40
C ILE A 51 -10.80 29.95 21.53
N ILE A 52 -9.66 30.07 22.21
CA ILE A 52 -9.30 29.20 23.33
C ILE A 52 -10.24 29.40 24.53
N GLU A 53 -10.70 30.65 24.75
CA GLU A 53 -11.59 31.02 25.85
C GLU A 53 -13.04 30.59 25.64
N ASP A 54 -13.46 30.39 24.39
CA ASP A 54 -14.82 29.92 24.07
C ASP A 54 -15.12 28.57 24.74
N GLU A 55 -16.32 28.45 25.33
CA GLU A 55 -16.73 27.22 26.00
C GLU A 55 -16.94 26.04 25.03
N ILE A 56 -17.33 26.35 23.79
CA ILE A 56 -17.58 25.39 22.72
C ILE A 56 -16.97 25.95 21.44
N ILE A 57 -15.92 25.29 20.94
CA ILE A 57 -15.32 25.61 19.65
C ILE A 57 -16.25 25.07 18.55
N SER A 58 -16.98 25.95 17.86
CA SER A 58 -17.80 25.58 16.70
C SER A 58 -16.96 25.08 15.53
N ALA A 59 -17.58 24.44 14.54
CA ALA A 59 -16.88 24.00 13.33
C ALA A 59 -16.26 25.17 12.54
N GLU A 60 -16.91 26.34 12.53
CA GLU A 60 -16.32 27.57 11.99
C GLU A 60 -15.09 28.01 12.80
N ALA A 61 -15.19 28.01 14.14
CA ALA A 61 -14.07 28.38 15.01
C ALA A 61 -12.88 27.41 14.88
N GLN A 62 -13.11 26.12 14.58
CA GLN A 62 -12.04 25.16 14.28
C GLN A 62 -11.27 25.53 13.01
N LYS A 63 -11.95 25.99 11.95
CA LYS A 63 -11.30 26.44 10.71
C LYS A 63 -10.48 27.70 10.93
N GLU A 64 -11.02 28.63 11.71
CA GLU A 64 -10.30 29.84 12.13
C GLU A 64 -9.07 29.48 12.97
N CYS A 65 -9.22 28.57 13.94
CA CYS A 65 -8.15 28.06 14.78
C CYS A 65 -7.01 27.43 13.96
N LEU A 66 -7.33 26.66 12.93
CA LEU A 66 -6.33 26.07 12.03
C LEU A 66 -5.56 27.15 11.26
N ALA A 67 -6.26 28.16 10.74
CA ALA A 67 -5.63 29.26 10.02
C ALA A 67 -4.65 30.04 10.92
N LEU A 68 -5.04 30.27 12.17
CA LEU A 68 -4.18 30.90 13.18
C LEU A 68 -3.00 30.02 13.57
N ALA A 69 -3.20 28.70 13.71
CA ALA A 69 -2.11 27.76 13.98
C ALA A 69 -1.03 27.80 12.89
N LYS A 70 -1.44 27.75 11.62
CA LYS A 70 -0.53 27.87 10.48
C LYS A 70 0.22 29.21 10.46
N ALA A 71 -0.48 30.29 10.80
CA ALA A 71 0.12 31.61 10.90
C ALA A 71 1.16 31.69 12.02
N LEU A 72 0.94 31.05 13.17
CA LEU A 72 1.92 30.99 14.25
C LEU A 72 3.12 30.10 13.91
N GLU A 73 2.90 29.01 13.17
CA GLU A 73 3.95 28.05 12.82
C GLU A 73 5.15 28.71 12.16
N ILE A 74 4.93 29.72 11.29
CA ILE A 74 6.00 30.39 10.54
C ILE A 74 7.07 31.02 11.45
N PHE A 75 6.70 31.43 12.66
CA PHE A 75 7.58 32.15 13.60
C PHE A 75 8.54 31.22 14.34
N SER A 76 8.30 29.91 14.32
CA SER A 76 9.11 28.92 15.05
C SER A 76 9.97 28.02 14.15
N LEU A 77 9.83 28.08 12.82
CA LEU A 77 10.59 27.22 11.89
C LEU A 77 12.07 27.63 11.77
N GLU A 78 12.98 26.65 11.76
CA GLU A 78 14.43 26.87 11.85
C GLU A 78 15.03 27.71 10.71
N ASN A 79 14.54 27.54 9.48
CA ASN A 79 15.05 28.25 8.31
C ASN A 79 14.65 29.73 8.27
N LYS A 80 13.85 30.19 9.25
CA LYS A 80 13.24 31.53 9.29
C LYS A 80 13.69 32.33 10.51
N ARG A 81 14.64 31.79 11.28
CA ARG A 81 15.10 32.33 12.56
C ARG A 81 15.57 33.78 12.47
N ASP A 82 16.24 34.15 11.39
CA ASP A 82 16.84 35.48 11.25
C ASP A 82 15.83 36.58 10.88
N HIS A 83 14.58 36.21 10.57
CA HIS A 83 13.53 37.15 10.14
C HIS A 83 12.67 37.69 11.30
N PHE A 84 12.74 37.08 12.48
CA PHE A 84 11.86 37.43 13.60
C PHE A 84 12.66 37.63 14.89
N SER A 85 12.46 38.78 15.56
CA SER A 85 13.04 39.11 16.87
C SER A 85 11.95 39.19 17.95
N GLY A 86 12.32 39.02 19.23
CA GLY A 86 11.40 39.16 20.36
C GLY A 86 10.41 37.99 20.59
N ILE A 87 10.40 36.96 19.74
CA ILE A 87 9.50 35.81 19.87
C ILE A 87 10.19 34.64 20.58
N ASN A 88 9.59 34.17 21.68
CA ASN A 88 9.99 32.90 22.27
C ASN A 88 9.46 31.74 21.40
N ARG A 89 10.36 31.14 20.61
CA ARG A 89 10.02 30.12 19.61
C ARG A 89 9.50 28.83 20.22
N GLU A 90 10.04 28.44 21.37
CA GLU A 90 9.69 27.21 22.09
C GLU A 90 8.24 27.31 22.57
N LEU A 91 7.87 28.44 23.18
CA LEU A 91 6.51 28.73 23.62
C LEU A 91 5.55 28.90 22.43
N ASN A 92 5.98 29.62 21.39
CA ASN A 92 5.16 29.79 20.20
C ASN A 92 4.83 28.46 19.53
N MET A 93 5.80 27.53 19.45
CA MET A 93 5.54 26.21 18.88
C MET A 93 4.62 25.37 19.78
N LEU A 94 4.75 25.50 21.11
CA LEU A 94 3.83 24.85 22.04
C LEU A 94 2.38 25.31 21.82
N PHE A 95 2.17 26.61 21.67
CA PHE A 95 0.85 27.19 21.40
C PHE A 95 0.32 26.76 20.03
N THR A 96 1.18 26.78 19.01
CA THR A 96 0.87 26.31 17.65
C THR A 96 0.39 24.86 17.68
N ALA A 97 1.14 23.97 18.34
CA ALA A 97 0.78 22.57 18.48
C ALA A 97 -0.56 22.40 19.21
N GLY A 98 -0.83 23.20 20.23
CA GLY A 98 -2.12 23.21 20.93
C GLY A 98 -3.29 23.62 20.03
N LEU A 99 -3.13 24.66 19.22
CA LEU A 99 -4.16 25.11 18.28
C LEU A 99 -4.44 24.06 17.19
N TYR A 100 -3.42 23.37 16.68
CA TYR A 100 -3.62 22.24 15.75
C TYR A 100 -4.45 21.12 16.41
N TYR A 101 -4.21 20.80 17.67
CA TYR A 101 -5.01 19.82 18.41
C TYR A 101 -6.47 20.29 18.55
N LEU A 102 -6.70 21.56 18.92
CA LEU A 102 -8.03 22.15 19.03
C LEU A 102 -8.78 22.19 17.69
N SER A 103 -8.06 22.19 16.57
CA SER A 103 -8.60 22.20 15.21
C SER A 103 -8.87 20.81 14.59
N ASP A 104 -8.78 19.73 15.37
CA ASP A 104 -8.89 18.34 14.90
C ASP A 104 -7.74 17.85 14.01
N TYR A 105 -6.54 18.39 14.24
CA TYR A 105 -5.28 17.94 13.63
C TYR A 105 -4.28 17.40 14.69
N PRO A 106 -4.65 16.34 15.44
CA PRO A 106 -3.79 15.80 16.50
C PRO A 106 -2.47 15.20 15.97
N SER A 107 -2.42 14.76 14.71
CA SER A 107 -1.18 14.28 14.06
C SER A 107 -0.18 15.42 13.87
N SER A 108 -0.63 16.54 13.29
CA SER A 108 0.18 17.76 13.11
C SER A 108 0.64 18.29 14.47
N SER A 109 -0.26 18.34 15.45
CA SER A 109 0.05 18.72 16.83
C SER A 109 1.16 17.87 17.44
N TRP A 110 1.06 16.54 17.30
CA TRP A 110 2.06 15.61 17.82
C TRP A 110 3.42 15.81 17.15
N ILE A 111 3.47 15.95 15.81
CA ILE A 111 4.72 16.21 15.08
C ILE A 111 5.40 17.48 15.61
N LEU A 112 4.66 18.60 15.69
CA LEU A 112 5.20 19.89 16.13
C LEU A 112 5.66 19.86 17.58
N SER A 113 4.91 19.21 18.47
CA SER A 113 5.28 19.10 19.89
C SER A 113 6.56 18.28 20.12
N ASN A 114 6.91 17.35 19.23
CA ASN A 114 8.15 16.58 19.34
C ASN A 114 9.39 17.35 18.88
N LEU A 115 9.23 18.46 18.14
CA LEU A 115 10.34 19.35 17.81
C LEU A 115 10.86 20.10 19.05
N TYR A 116 10.00 20.34 20.03
CA TYR A 116 10.30 21.06 21.27
C TYR A 116 9.86 20.25 22.50
N PRO A 117 10.71 19.33 22.98
CA PRO A 117 10.36 18.40 24.06
C PRO A 117 10.12 19.08 25.42
N PRO A 118 9.46 18.39 26.38
CA PRO A 118 9.03 18.98 27.65
C PRO A 118 10.14 19.62 28.50
N ASN A 119 11.39 19.16 28.37
CA ASN A 119 12.56 19.68 29.09
C ASN A 119 12.98 21.09 28.68
N MET A 120 12.41 21.65 27.61
CA MET A 120 12.64 23.04 27.18
C MET A 120 11.80 24.04 27.98
N TYR A 121 10.81 23.59 28.75
CA TYR A 121 9.88 24.46 29.49
C TYR A 121 10.15 24.43 31.00
N SER A 122 9.93 25.57 31.67
CA SER A 122 10.10 25.71 33.12
C SER A 122 8.78 25.70 33.90
N GLU A 123 7.70 26.20 33.29
CA GLU A 123 6.40 26.28 33.96
C GLU A 123 5.66 24.94 33.94
N ASN A 124 5.08 24.55 35.08
CA ASN A 124 4.36 23.27 35.22
C ASN A 124 3.25 23.08 34.17
N ILE A 125 2.53 24.14 33.82
CA ILE A 125 1.46 24.07 32.80
C ILE A 125 2.02 23.88 31.39
N GLN A 126 3.14 24.52 31.06
CA GLN A 126 3.78 24.41 29.75
C GLN A 126 4.39 23.02 29.55
N ILE A 127 5.07 22.50 30.59
CA ILE A 127 5.57 21.12 30.64
C ILE A 127 4.39 20.15 30.46
N PHE A 128 3.27 20.36 31.16
CA PHE A 128 2.09 19.52 31.03
C PHE A 128 1.53 19.51 29.60
N ILE A 129 1.35 20.68 28.97
CA ILE A 129 0.86 20.79 27.58
C ILE A 129 1.81 20.08 26.63
N SER A 130 3.13 20.28 26.77
CA SER A 130 4.13 19.61 25.93
C SER A 130 4.07 18.09 26.12
N CYS A 131 3.99 17.61 27.36
CA CYS A 131 3.80 16.20 27.71
C CYS A 131 2.51 15.62 27.11
N PHE A 132 1.40 16.35 27.17
CA PHE A 132 0.11 15.93 26.65
C PHE A 132 0.13 15.81 25.12
N LEU A 133 0.59 16.84 24.41
CA LEU A 133 0.61 16.88 22.95
C LEU A 133 1.63 15.90 22.36
N SER A 134 2.80 15.75 22.99
CA SER A 134 3.84 14.80 22.58
C SER A 134 3.55 13.35 23.02
N ARG A 135 2.56 13.17 23.90
CA ARG A 135 2.17 11.91 24.53
C ARG A 135 3.27 11.28 25.41
N LYS A 136 4.17 12.12 25.95
CA LYS A 136 5.29 11.74 26.82
C LYS A 136 5.09 12.32 28.23
N LEU A 137 4.32 11.61 29.06
CA LEU A 137 3.94 12.10 30.39
C LEU A 137 5.08 11.99 31.41
N ASP A 138 5.37 13.09 32.12
CA ASP A 138 6.33 13.14 33.22
C ASP A 138 5.65 13.01 34.59
N ARG A 139 6.00 11.98 35.37
CA ARG A 139 5.47 11.77 36.73
C ARG A 139 5.87 12.84 37.74
N LYS A 140 6.92 13.62 37.48
CA LYS A 140 7.33 14.74 38.34
C LYS A 140 6.34 15.90 38.26
N ASN A 141 5.72 16.10 37.09
CA ASN A 141 4.70 17.12 36.89
C ASN A 141 3.39 16.73 37.58
N ILE A 142 2.84 17.63 38.41
CA ILE A 142 1.63 17.35 39.20
C ILE A 142 0.39 17.10 38.32
N TYR A 143 0.24 17.84 37.22
CA TYR A 143 -0.91 17.72 36.32
C TYR A 143 -0.86 16.42 35.51
N CYS A 144 0.33 16.00 35.11
CA CYS A 144 0.54 14.71 34.45
C CYS A 144 0.08 13.53 35.33
N ARG A 145 0.17 13.61 36.66
CA ARG A 145 -0.28 12.51 37.55
C ARG A 145 -1.78 12.26 37.44
N TYR A 146 -2.59 13.32 37.43
CA TYR A 146 -4.04 13.22 37.23
C TYR A 146 -4.36 12.58 35.88
N LEU A 147 -3.68 13.02 34.81
CA LEU A 147 -3.90 12.47 33.47
C LEU A 147 -3.44 11.00 33.36
N ILE A 148 -2.29 10.63 33.96
CA ILE A 148 -1.83 9.24 34.02
C ILE A 148 -2.88 8.37 34.72
N GLU A 149 -3.47 8.85 35.81
CA GLU A 149 -4.49 8.11 36.55
C GLU A 149 -5.76 7.95 35.72
N TYR A 150 -6.22 9.01 35.04
CA TYR A 150 -7.34 8.93 34.11
C TYR A 150 -7.09 7.89 33.01
N LEU A 151 -5.94 7.97 32.34
CA LEU A 151 -5.60 7.06 31.24
C LEU A 151 -5.63 5.59 31.69
N LYS A 152 -5.23 5.30 32.93
CA LYS A 152 -5.24 3.94 33.51
C LYS A 152 -6.61 3.46 33.98
N THR A 153 -7.44 4.35 34.50
CA THR A 153 -8.66 3.99 35.26
C THR A 153 -9.96 4.35 34.55
N GLY A 154 -9.93 5.33 33.64
CA GLY A 154 -11.12 5.97 33.08
C GLY A 154 -11.93 6.74 34.13
N ASP A 155 -11.31 7.20 35.22
CA ASP A 155 -11.96 8.01 36.25
C ASP A 155 -12.03 9.49 35.84
N ILE A 156 -13.20 9.92 35.35
CA ILE A 156 -13.42 11.27 34.82
C ILE A 156 -13.15 12.38 35.86
N GLN A 157 -13.25 12.09 37.17
CA GLN A 157 -12.98 13.06 38.24
C GLN A 157 -11.54 13.61 38.17
N GLN A 158 -10.60 12.83 37.64
CA GLN A 158 -9.22 13.27 37.43
C GLN A 158 -9.12 14.40 36.37
N ILE A 159 -9.89 14.30 35.28
CA ILE A 159 -9.94 15.35 34.25
C ILE A 159 -10.72 16.57 34.77
N GLU A 160 -11.83 16.36 35.46
CA GLU A 160 -12.62 17.46 36.05
C GLU A 160 -11.78 18.28 37.05
N SER A 161 -10.95 17.59 37.85
CA SER A 161 -10.00 18.23 38.77
C SER A 161 -8.96 19.08 38.04
N LEU A 162 -8.43 18.60 36.90
CA LEU A 162 -7.52 19.36 36.05
C LEU A 162 -8.20 20.60 35.47
N ILE A 163 -9.40 20.46 34.91
CA ILE A 163 -10.19 21.55 34.34
C ILE A 163 -10.44 22.62 35.42
N MET A 164 -10.86 22.24 36.62
CA MET A 164 -11.10 23.17 37.73
C MET A 164 -9.81 23.87 38.18
N ALA A 165 -8.70 23.13 38.29
CA ALA A 165 -7.40 23.69 38.65
C ALA A 165 -6.88 24.69 37.62
N PHE A 166 -6.99 24.37 36.33
CA PHE A 166 -6.58 25.26 35.24
C PHE A 166 -7.45 26.50 35.15
N LYS A 167 -8.77 26.37 35.32
CA LYS A 167 -9.68 27.52 35.35
C LYS A 167 -9.31 28.50 36.47
N LYS A 168 -9.14 28.01 37.70
CA LYS A 168 -8.76 28.85 38.86
C LYS A 168 -7.40 29.54 38.66
N LYS A 169 -6.44 28.85 38.04
CA LYS A 169 -5.12 29.41 37.75
C LYS A 169 -5.17 30.42 36.61
N ALA A 170 -5.95 30.20 35.56
CA ALA A 170 -6.16 31.17 34.50
C ALA A 170 -6.76 32.47 35.07
N GLU A 171 -7.83 32.38 35.87
CA GLU A 171 -8.44 33.54 36.55
C GLU A 171 -7.43 34.31 37.42
N TYR A 172 -6.54 33.61 38.12
CA TYR A 172 -5.49 34.23 38.95
C TYR A 172 -4.45 35.00 38.13
N TYR A 173 -4.02 34.48 36.98
CA TYR A 173 -2.99 35.12 36.15
C TYR A 173 -3.55 36.12 35.13
N PHE A 174 -4.88 36.25 35.05
CA PHE A 174 -5.53 37.25 34.21
C PHE A 174 -5.09 38.66 34.63
N GLY A 175 -4.51 39.42 33.70
CA GLY A 175 -3.96 40.76 33.97
C GLY A 175 -2.58 40.80 34.63
N GLU A 176 -2.09 39.68 35.20
CA GLU A 176 -0.77 39.59 35.86
C GLU A 176 0.34 39.13 34.90
N ASN A 177 0.11 38.04 34.16
CA ASN A 177 1.09 37.52 33.20
C ASN A 177 0.38 36.86 32.02
N ILE A 178 0.42 37.54 30.86
CA ILE A 178 -0.31 37.11 29.66
C ILE A 178 0.16 35.74 29.12
N ILE A 179 1.45 35.42 29.21
CA ILE A 179 1.99 34.15 28.70
C ILE A 179 1.52 32.98 29.57
N ILE A 180 1.57 33.15 30.89
CA ILE A 180 1.09 32.14 31.83
C ILE A 180 -0.44 32.01 31.74
N TYR A 181 -1.15 33.13 31.65
CA TYR A 181 -2.59 33.16 31.40
C TYR A 181 -2.95 32.35 30.14
N PHE A 182 -2.34 32.67 29.00
CA PHE A 182 -2.55 31.95 27.74
C PHE A 182 -2.26 30.45 27.89
N SER A 183 -1.17 30.09 28.60
CA SER A 183 -0.81 28.69 28.84
C SER A 183 -1.91 27.96 29.63
N TYR A 184 -2.46 28.55 30.69
CA TYR A 184 -3.57 27.94 31.44
C TYR A 184 -4.88 27.91 30.66
N SER A 185 -5.22 28.96 29.91
CA SER A 185 -6.39 28.98 29.04
C SER A 185 -6.30 27.89 27.97
N LEU A 186 -5.14 27.74 27.34
CA LEU A 186 -4.89 26.67 26.37
C LEU A 186 -5.00 25.29 27.03
N GLY A 187 -4.35 25.07 28.17
CA GLY A 187 -4.45 23.82 28.91
C GLY A 187 -5.89 23.47 29.31
N LEU A 188 -6.68 24.47 29.73
CA LEU A 188 -8.10 24.34 30.04
C LEU A 188 -8.90 23.89 28.80
N SER A 189 -8.73 24.57 27.67
CA SER A 189 -9.43 24.26 26.42
C SER A 189 -9.06 22.86 25.90
N LEU A 190 -7.77 22.49 25.96
CA LEU A 190 -7.28 21.15 25.62
C LEU A 190 -7.93 20.08 26.49
N MET A 191 -8.01 20.28 27.81
CA MET A 191 -8.63 19.30 28.72
C MET A 191 -10.15 19.23 28.56
N LYS A 192 -10.84 20.36 28.33
CA LYS A 192 -12.27 20.37 27.99
C LYS A 192 -12.52 19.55 26.73
N LYS A 193 -11.73 19.76 25.67
CA LYS A 193 -11.83 18.98 24.44
C LYS A 193 -11.53 17.50 24.68
N PHE A 194 -10.42 17.19 25.36
CA PHE A 194 -10.01 15.82 25.66
C PHE A 194 -11.06 15.07 26.49
N SER A 195 -11.73 15.74 27.45
CA SER A 195 -12.79 15.11 28.27
C SER A 195 -13.93 14.50 27.45
N LYS A 196 -14.22 15.10 26.28
CA LYS A 196 -15.27 14.66 25.34
C LYS A 196 -14.73 13.84 24.18
N ASN A 197 -13.42 13.86 23.96
CA ASN A 197 -12.76 13.26 22.79
C ASN A 197 -11.55 12.45 23.27
N ASN A 198 -11.79 11.23 23.75
CA ASN A 198 -10.74 10.31 24.16
C ASN A 198 -11.25 8.86 24.10
N LEU A 199 -10.32 7.90 24.10
CA LEU A 199 -10.65 6.48 23.98
C LEU A 199 -11.65 5.99 25.04
N TRP A 200 -11.50 6.40 26.31
CA TRP A 200 -12.44 5.97 27.36
C TRP A 200 -13.85 6.49 27.08
N HIS A 201 -13.99 7.78 26.78
CA HIS A 201 -15.29 8.36 26.49
C HIS A 201 -15.94 7.71 25.25
N ASP A 202 -15.24 7.69 24.12
CA ASP A 202 -15.80 7.20 22.86
C ASP A 202 -16.15 5.70 22.92
N LEU A 203 -15.38 4.88 23.66
CA LEU A 203 -15.65 3.44 23.81
C LEU A 203 -16.73 3.13 24.85
N LEU A 204 -16.82 3.90 25.93
CA LEU A 204 -17.87 3.71 26.95
C LEU A 204 -19.27 4.06 26.44
N VAL A 205 -19.38 4.92 25.43
CA VAL A 205 -20.64 5.16 24.69
C VAL A 205 -21.09 3.91 23.94
N GLN A 206 -20.15 3.09 23.45
CA GLN A 206 -20.46 1.87 22.69
C GLN A 206 -20.78 0.68 23.60
N ASN A 207 -20.05 0.57 24.72
CA ASN A 207 -20.27 -0.43 25.76
C ASN A 207 -19.73 0.12 27.08
N ASP A 208 -20.61 0.26 28.08
CA ASP A 208 -20.32 0.90 29.36
C ASP A 208 -19.42 0.08 30.31
N ASN A 209 -19.09 -1.16 29.92
CA ASN A 209 -18.22 -2.03 30.69
C ASN A 209 -16.74 -1.61 30.59
N LYS A 210 -16.25 -0.89 31.60
CA LYS A 210 -14.82 -0.49 31.71
C LYS A 210 -13.84 -1.67 31.62
N SER A 211 -14.18 -2.83 32.18
CA SER A 211 -13.28 -3.99 32.20
C SER A 211 -13.09 -4.58 30.80
N PHE A 212 -14.11 -4.46 29.95
CA PHE A 212 -14.07 -4.87 28.55
C PHE A 212 -13.03 -4.07 27.77
N TRP A 213 -13.01 -2.74 27.90
CA TRP A 213 -12.11 -1.88 27.12
C TRP A 213 -10.71 -1.70 27.70
N LYS A 214 -10.54 -1.95 29.01
CA LYS A 214 -9.27 -1.70 29.71
C LYS A 214 -8.03 -2.30 29.03
N PRO A 215 -8.04 -3.57 28.54
CA PRO A 215 -6.89 -4.14 27.85
C PRO A 215 -6.56 -3.40 26.55
N PHE A 216 -7.58 -3.10 25.74
CA PHE A 216 -7.42 -2.38 24.48
C PHE A 216 -6.87 -0.96 24.71
N ILE A 217 -7.45 -0.21 25.65
CA ILE A 217 -7.03 1.15 25.98
C ILE A 217 -5.60 1.16 26.53
N LYS A 218 -5.30 0.30 27.51
CA LYS A 218 -3.95 0.19 28.08
C LYS A 218 -2.90 -0.07 27.00
N ARG A 219 -3.16 -1.02 26.11
CA ARG A 219 -2.25 -1.32 25.00
C ARG A 219 -2.09 -0.12 24.06
N ASN A 220 -3.16 0.59 23.72
CA ASN A 220 -3.07 1.79 22.87
C ASN A 220 -2.24 2.91 23.52
N ILE A 221 -2.30 3.04 24.85
CA ILE A 221 -1.48 4.00 25.60
C ILE A 221 -0.01 3.57 25.64
N ASP A 222 0.26 2.27 25.77
CA ASP A 222 1.61 1.71 25.93
C ASP A 222 2.34 1.49 24.58
N LYS A 223 1.70 1.77 23.44
CA LYS A 223 2.32 1.72 22.11
C LYS A 223 3.54 2.63 22.01
N ALA A 224 4.50 2.28 21.14
CA ALA A 224 5.62 3.16 20.78
C ALA A 224 5.14 4.53 20.26
N PHE A 225 3.98 4.55 19.60
CA PHE A 225 3.21 5.74 19.26
C PHE A 225 1.84 5.67 19.96
N PRO A 226 1.71 6.21 21.18
CA PRO A 226 0.48 6.10 21.98
C PRO A 226 -0.73 6.69 21.24
N ILE A 227 -1.89 6.05 21.32
CA ILE A 227 -3.16 6.57 20.78
C ILE A 227 -4.09 6.88 21.96
N TRP A 228 -4.46 8.16 22.14
CA TRP A 228 -5.34 8.59 23.24
C TRP A 228 -6.72 9.06 22.76
N THR A 229 -6.84 9.36 21.48
CA THR A 229 -8.05 9.92 20.85
C THR A 229 -8.25 9.33 19.47
N PHE A 230 -9.49 9.04 19.10
CA PHE A 230 -9.83 8.70 17.72
C PHE A 230 -9.83 9.95 16.82
N PHE A 231 -9.55 9.75 15.53
CA PHE A 231 -9.78 10.78 14.51
C PHE A 231 -11.28 11.03 14.31
N PRO A 232 -11.68 12.21 13.82
CA PRO A 232 -13.08 12.49 13.48
C PRO A 232 -13.72 11.43 12.58
N SER A 233 -12.98 10.93 11.58
CA SER A 233 -13.44 9.85 10.69
C SER A 233 -13.77 8.54 11.41
N GLN A 234 -12.99 8.19 12.43
CA GLN A 234 -13.20 6.99 13.24
C GLN A 234 -14.38 7.16 14.20
N ARG A 235 -14.53 8.35 14.78
CA ARG A 235 -15.67 8.69 15.66
C ARG A 235 -16.98 8.69 14.89
N GLU A 236 -17.00 9.29 13.69
CA GLU A 236 -18.18 9.24 12.82
C GLU A 236 -18.58 7.80 12.48
N ALA A 237 -17.61 6.90 12.31
CA ALA A 237 -17.89 5.47 12.13
C ALA A 237 -18.49 4.83 13.40
N LEU A 238 -17.97 5.16 14.58
CA LEU A 238 -18.51 4.69 15.87
C LEU A 238 -19.93 5.19 16.12
N ASP A 239 -20.20 6.46 15.86
CA ASP A 239 -21.51 7.09 16.04
C ASP A 239 -22.57 6.49 15.11
N LYS A 240 -22.17 6.04 13.91
CA LYS A 240 -23.02 5.33 12.96
C LYS A 240 -23.08 3.81 13.18
N GLY A 241 -22.51 3.32 14.28
CA GLY A 241 -22.67 1.93 14.70
C GLY A 241 -21.77 0.91 13.99
N ILE A 242 -20.55 1.29 13.61
CA ILE A 242 -19.56 0.35 13.01
C ILE A 242 -19.22 -0.85 13.90
N LEU A 243 -19.51 -0.80 15.22
CA LEU A 243 -19.31 -1.92 16.14
C LEU A 243 -20.54 -2.81 16.33
N THR A 244 -21.68 -2.46 15.71
CA THR A 244 -22.89 -3.28 15.73
C THR A 244 -22.72 -4.53 14.86
N ASN A 245 -23.57 -5.56 15.07
CA ASN A 245 -23.49 -6.81 14.32
C ASN A 245 -23.93 -6.70 12.84
N ASN A 246 -24.27 -5.50 12.36
CA ASN A 246 -24.72 -5.29 11.00
C ASN A 246 -23.55 -5.29 10.01
N THR A 247 -23.81 -5.82 8.81
CA THR A 247 -22.94 -5.58 7.65
C THR A 247 -22.88 -4.08 7.36
N THR A 248 -21.67 -3.54 7.27
CA THR A 248 -21.42 -2.10 7.17
C THR A 248 -20.43 -1.83 6.05
N THR A 249 -20.69 -0.80 5.25
CA THR A 249 -19.74 -0.25 4.28
C THR A 249 -19.22 1.11 4.76
N LEU A 250 -17.94 1.37 4.55
CA LEU A 250 -17.26 2.58 5.01
C LEU A 250 -16.42 3.18 3.88
N GLN A 251 -16.75 4.42 3.50
CA GLN A 251 -15.87 5.29 2.74
C GLN A 251 -15.06 6.16 3.70
N MET A 252 -13.74 5.98 3.68
CA MET A 252 -12.82 6.75 4.52
C MET A 252 -11.51 7.04 3.76
N PRO A 253 -11.10 8.32 3.59
CA PRO A 253 -9.90 8.70 2.86
C PRO A 253 -8.62 8.05 3.40
N THR A 254 -7.61 7.93 2.53
CA THR A 254 -6.27 7.47 2.90
C THR A 254 -5.69 8.29 4.06
N SER A 255 -4.95 7.64 4.95
CA SER A 255 -4.36 8.21 6.17
C SER A 255 -5.34 8.59 7.29
N SER A 256 -6.65 8.36 7.13
CA SER A 256 -7.67 8.75 8.13
C SER A 256 -7.92 7.70 9.23
N GLY A 257 -6.97 6.80 9.48
CA GLY A 257 -7.02 5.85 10.59
C GLY A 257 -7.75 4.52 10.35
N LYS A 258 -7.78 4.01 9.11
CA LYS A 258 -8.40 2.70 8.77
C LYS A 258 -7.87 1.54 9.63
N SER A 259 -6.54 1.42 9.73
CA SER A 259 -5.90 0.32 10.44
C SER A 259 -6.29 0.25 11.92
N SER A 260 -6.28 1.40 12.63
CA SER A 260 -6.67 1.43 14.04
C SER A 260 -8.17 1.21 14.26
N LEU A 261 -9.01 1.56 13.29
CA LEU A 261 -10.43 1.21 13.32
C LEU A 261 -10.64 -0.29 13.15
N ASN A 262 -9.90 -0.93 12.24
CA ASN A 262 -9.94 -2.38 12.05
C ASN A 262 -9.44 -3.15 13.28
N GLU A 263 -8.38 -2.68 13.96
CA GLU A 263 -7.96 -3.22 15.26
C GLU A 263 -9.11 -3.22 16.28
N LEU A 264 -9.88 -2.14 16.34
CA LEU A 264 -11.01 -2.00 17.24
C LEU A 264 -12.18 -2.95 16.89
N ILE A 265 -12.53 -3.03 15.60
CA ILE A 265 -13.59 -3.93 15.12
C ILE A 265 -13.24 -5.39 15.44
N ILE A 266 -12.00 -5.81 15.14
CA ILE A 266 -11.51 -7.16 15.44
C ILE A 266 -11.51 -7.43 16.94
N TYR A 267 -11.04 -6.48 17.75
CA TYR A 267 -11.05 -6.61 19.20
C TYR A 267 -12.47 -6.79 19.75
N ASN A 268 -13.43 -5.96 19.30
CA ASN A 268 -14.82 -6.03 19.72
C ASN A 268 -15.45 -7.38 19.37
N GLU A 269 -15.25 -7.86 18.14
CA GLU A 269 -15.76 -9.15 17.66
C GLU A 269 -15.21 -10.31 18.50
N CYS A 270 -13.89 -10.39 18.70
CA CYS A 270 -13.25 -11.45 19.50
C CYS A 270 -13.62 -11.43 20.98
N LYS A 271 -14.03 -10.28 21.53
CA LYS A 271 -14.41 -10.16 22.95
C LYS A 271 -15.91 -10.32 23.19
N THR A 272 -16.73 -10.06 22.19
CA THR A 272 -18.18 -10.29 22.25
C THR A 272 -18.55 -11.72 21.87
N ASN A 273 -17.75 -12.37 21.01
CA ASN A 273 -17.94 -13.74 20.59
C ASN A 273 -16.68 -14.59 20.89
N SER A 274 -16.79 -15.52 21.83
CA SER A 274 -15.68 -16.42 22.22
C SER A 274 -15.24 -17.39 21.12
N GLU A 275 -16.12 -17.66 20.16
CA GLU A 275 -15.88 -18.54 19.01
C GLU A 275 -15.55 -17.72 17.74
N ALA A 276 -15.35 -16.40 17.87
CA ALA A 276 -15.10 -15.51 16.73
C ALA A 276 -13.97 -16.01 15.84
N LYS A 277 -14.32 -16.24 14.57
CA LYS A 277 -13.40 -16.48 13.47
C LYS A 277 -13.51 -15.34 12.46
N ILE A 278 -12.40 -14.65 12.24
CA ILE A 278 -12.36 -13.42 11.46
C ILE A 278 -11.45 -13.61 10.26
N LEU A 279 -11.98 -13.31 9.08
CA LEU A 279 -11.22 -13.26 7.84
C LEU A 279 -10.96 -11.79 7.45
N TYR A 280 -9.69 -11.40 7.38
CA TYR A 280 -9.28 -10.10 6.85
C TYR A 280 -8.73 -10.29 5.45
N LEU A 281 -9.47 -9.80 4.45
CA LEU A 281 -9.08 -9.85 3.05
C LEU A 281 -8.24 -8.61 2.71
N ALA A 282 -6.94 -8.82 2.60
CA ALA A 282 -5.97 -7.81 2.21
C ALA A 282 -5.75 -7.87 0.68
N PRO A 283 -5.99 -6.78 -0.05
CA PRO A 283 -5.95 -6.75 -1.52
C PRO A 283 -4.59 -7.04 -2.16
N PHE A 284 -3.50 -6.77 -1.45
CA PHE A 284 -2.14 -6.88 -1.96
C PHE A 284 -1.28 -7.60 -0.94
N ARG A 285 -0.29 -8.36 -1.43
CA ARG A 285 0.70 -9.03 -0.59
C ARG A 285 1.49 -8.04 0.28
N ALA A 286 1.83 -6.87 -0.26
CA ALA A 286 2.51 -5.80 0.48
C ALA A 286 1.67 -5.32 1.68
N LEU A 287 0.36 -5.08 1.47
CA LEU A 287 -0.55 -4.70 2.55
C LEU A 287 -0.73 -5.85 3.56
N ALA A 288 -0.85 -7.10 3.10
CA ALA A 288 -0.93 -8.25 4.00
C ALA A 288 0.33 -8.39 4.88
N SER A 289 1.51 -8.14 4.32
CA SER A 289 2.79 -8.08 5.05
C SER A 289 2.83 -6.92 6.05
N GLU A 290 2.34 -5.74 5.67
CA GLU A 290 2.21 -4.59 6.57
C GLU A 290 1.29 -4.90 7.75
N LEU A 291 0.12 -5.52 7.49
CA LEU A 291 -0.85 -5.93 8.51
C LEU A 291 -0.31 -7.01 9.45
N LYS A 292 0.51 -7.95 8.93
CA LYS A 292 1.22 -8.94 9.75
C LYS A 292 2.17 -8.28 10.74
N ASN A 293 2.92 -7.28 10.29
CA ASN A 293 3.91 -6.59 11.12
C ASN A 293 3.30 -5.51 12.04
N SER A 294 2.06 -5.08 11.76
CA SER A 294 1.32 -4.10 12.55
C SER A 294 0.16 -4.77 13.31
N ILE A 295 -1.05 -4.81 12.73
CA ILE A 295 -2.31 -5.25 13.36
C ILE A 295 -2.18 -6.63 14.01
N ALA A 296 -1.61 -7.62 13.32
CA ALA A 296 -1.51 -8.99 13.85
C ALA A 296 -0.62 -9.06 15.11
N LYS A 297 0.56 -8.45 15.05
CA LYS A 297 1.49 -8.33 16.19
C LYS A 297 0.82 -7.61 17.35
N ASP A 298 0.11 -6.54 17.05
CA ASP A 298 -0.60 -5.70 18.00
C ASP A 298 -1.75 -6.42 18.71
N LEU A 299 -2.55 -7.20 17.98
CA LEU A 299 -3.69 -7.95 18.53
C LEU A 299 -3.24 -9.21 19.28
N SER A 300 -2.11 -9.82 18.89
CA SER A 300 -1.51 -10.94 19.62
C SER A 300 -1.22 -10.58 21.08
N SER A 301 -0.77 -9.35 21.35
CA SER A 301 -0.57 -8.85 22.72
C SER A 301 -1.85 -8.76 23.56
N LEU A 302 -3.03 -8.78 22.93
CA LEU A 302 -4.35 -8.79 23.56
C LEU A 302 -4.95 -10.21 23.68
N GLY A 303 -4.16 -11.24 23.36
CA GLY A 303 -4.57 -12.65 23.38
C GLY A 303 -5.36 -13.09 22.14
N ILE A 304 -5.34 -12.32 21.06
CA ILE A 304 -6.00 -12.68 19.80
C ILE A 304 -4.97 -13.38 18.92
N LYS A 305 -5.12 -14.70 18.73
CA LYS A 305 -4.21 -15.47 17.88
C LYS A 305 -4.46 -15.12 16.42
N SER A 306 -3.40 -14.78 15.69
CA SER A 306 -3.49 -14.38 14.28
C SER A 306 -2.50 -15.12 13.40
N LYS A 307 -2.92 -15.52 12.21
CA LYS A 307 -2.04 -16.00 11.14
C LYS A 307 -2.22 -15.13 9.91
N THR A 308 -1.14 -14.91 9.19
CA THR A 308 -1.17 -14.22 7.91
C THR A 308 -0.67 -15.16 6.82
N ILE A 309 -1.46 -15.31 5.75
CA ILE A 309 -1.13 -16.08 4.55
C ILE A 309 -1.18 -15.18 3.32
N TYR A 310 -0.06 -15.02 2.64
CA TYR A 310 0.02 -14.29 1.36
C TYR A 310 1.19 -14.84 0.56
N GLY A 311 1.10 -14.79 -0.77
CA GLY A 311 2.18 -15.30 -1.61
C GLY A 311 2.28 -16.81 -1.67
N GLY A 312 2.98 -17.32 -2.69
CA GLY A 312 3.11 -18.75 -2.97
C GLY A 312 1.79 -19.39 -3.44
N ASN A 313 1.91 -20.45 -4.24
CA ASN A 313 0.75 -21.17 -4.77
C ASN A 313 0.35 -22.37 -3.89
N PHE A 314 1.13 -22.67 -2.85
CA PHE A 314 0.94 -23.86 -2.03
C PHE A 314 1.01 -23.56 -0.53
N PRO A 315 0.28 -24.34 0.29
CA PRO A 315 0.45 -24.34 1.74
C PRO A 315 1.79 -24.89 2.17
N THR A 316 2.52 -24.14 2.98
CA THR A 316 3.65 -24.72 3.71
C THR A 316 3.14 -25.59 4.86
N PRO A 317 3.88 -26.63 5.28
CA PRO A 317 3.50 -27.45 6.44
C PRO A 317 3.26 -26.61 7.71
N ASP A 318 4.06 -25.55 7.90
CA ASP A 318 3.90 -24.58 8.99
C ASP A 318 2.59 -23.79 8.89
N GLU A 319 2.17 -23.41 7.67
CA GLU A 319 0.88 -22.75 7.46
C GLU A 319 -0.27 -23.69 7.82
N GLN A 320 -0.28 -24.92 7.34
CA GLN A 320 -1.35 -25.88 7.60
C GLN A 320 -1.53 -26.19 9.09
N LYS A 321 -0.44 -26.44 9.83
CA LYS A 321 -0.51 -26.74 11.27
C LYS A 321 -1.03 -25.56 12.08
N SER A 322 -0.54 -24.35 11.78
CA SER A 322 -0.80 -23.16 12.62
C SER A 322 -2.15 -22.48 12.37
N ILE A 323 -2.80 -22.73 11.23
CA ILE A 323 -4.09 -22.07 10.91
C ILE A 323 -5.18 -22.49 11.90
N SER A 324 -5.22 -23.76 12.33
CA SER A 324 -6.29 -24.32 13.17
C SER A 324 -6.57 -23.56 14.48
N GLU A 325 -5.54 -22.94 15.07
CA GLU A 325 -5.63 -22.30 16.38
C GLU A 325 -5.94 -20.80 16.35
N VAL A 326 -6.16 -20.19 15.19
CA VAL A 326 -6.26 -18.72 15.11
C VAL A 326 -7.68 -18.19 15.23
N ASN A 327 -7.79 -16.96 15.73
CA ASN A 327 -9.01 -16.14 15.72
C ASN A 327 -9.07 -15.26 14.46
N LEU A 328 -7.91 -14.75 14.02
CA LEU A 328 -7.77 -13.84 12.89
C LEU A 328 -6.92 -14.47 11.78
N LEU A 329 -7.51 -14.65 10.61
CA LEU A 329 -6.81 -15.03 9.39
C LEU A 329 -6.70 -13.82 8.46
N ILE A 330 -5.49 -13.35 8.21
CA ILE A 330 -5.22 -12.30 7.22
C ILE A 330 -4.77 -12.98 5.93
N ALA A 331 -5.49 -12.76 4.83
CA ALA A 331 -5.22 -13.41 3.55
C ALA A 331 -5.40 -12.48 2.36
N THR A 332 -4.67 -12.71 1.26
CA THR A 332 -5.12 -12.17 -0.04
C THR A 332 -6.26 -13.03 -0.59
N PRO A 333 -7.20 -12.48 -1.37
CA PRO A 333 -8.33 -13.25 -1.91
C PRO A 333 -7.90 -14.53 -2.62
N GLU A 334 -6.85 -14.45 -3.45
CA GLU A 334 -6.32 -15.58 -4.22
C GLU A 334 -5.70 -16.65 -3.31
N LYS A 335 -4.92 -16.24 -2.31
CA LYS A 335 -4.30 -17.17 -1.36
C LYS A 335 -5.36 -17.85 -0.49
N PHE A 336 -6.41 -17.13 -0.10
CA PHE A 336 -7.52 -17.69 0.66
C PHE A 336 -8.25 -18.78 -0.14
N LEU A 337 -8.57 -18.52 -1.41
CA LEU A 337 -9.22 -19.48 -2.30
C LEU A 337 -8.44 -20.80 -2.40
N VAL A 338 -7.12 -20.71 -2.59
CA VAL A 338 -6.24 -21.90 -2.62
C VAL A 338 -6.27 -22.69 -1.31
N PHE A 339 -6.38 -22.00 -0.16
CA PHE A 339 -6.28 -22.64 1.16
C PHE A 339 -7.60 -23.15 1.68
N GLU A 340 -8.72 -22.64 1.17
CA GLU A 340 -10.03 -22.85 1.78
C GLU A 340 -10.38 -24.32 2.03
N ASN A 341 -10.02 -25.23 1.12
CA ASN A 341 -10.27 -26.66 1.29
C ASN A 341 -9.37 -27.31 2.35
N SER A 342 -8.18 -26.76 2.58
CA SER A 342 -7.23 -27.22 3.61
C SER A 342 -7.47 -26.59 4.99
N ILE A 343 -8.35 -25.59 5.07
CA ILE A 343 -8.70 -24.94 6.33
C ILE A 343 -9.62 -25.88 7.14
N PRO A 344 -9.37 -26.07 8.45
CA PRO A 344 -10.24 -26.84 9.33
C PRO A 344 -11.70 -26.35 9.29
N GLU A 345 -12.67 -27.26 9.41
CA GLU A 345 -14.11 -26.92 9.41
C GLU A 345 -14.47 -25.82 10.41
N SER A 346 -13.86 -25.83 11.61
CA SER A 346 -14.05 -24.81 12.64
C SER A 346 -13.67 -23.38 12.23
N LEU A 347 -12.94 -23.22 11.12
CA LEU A 347 -12.54 -21.93 10.55
C LEU A 347 -13.32 -21.57 9.29
N LYS A 348 -14.19 -22.46 8.78
CA LYS A 348 -15.08 -22.14 7.66
C LYS A 348 -16.30 -21.33 8.10
N GLU A 349 -16.61 -21.33 9.40
CA GLU A 349 -17.67 -20.56 10.05
C GLU A 349 -17.19 -19.16 10.49
N PHE A 350 -16.86 -18.30 9.51
CA PHE A 350 -16.45 -16.93 9.81
C PHE A 350 -17.61 -16.11 10.38
N SER A 351 -17.40 -15.47 11.54
CA SER A 351 -18.38 -14.52 12.09
C SER A 351 -18.26 -13.14 11.45
N LEU A 352 -17.04 -12.75 11.04
CA LEU A 352 -16.73 -11.45 10.45
C LEU A 352 -15.76 -11.59 9.26
N VAL A 353 -16.08 -10.89 8.16
CA VAL A 353 -15.19 -10.70 7.02
C VAL A 353 -14.92 -9.20 6.85
N ILE A 354 -13.64 -8.81 6.93
CA ILE A 354 -13.19 -7.43 6.68
C ILE A 354 -12.61 -7.36 5.26
N CYS A 355 -13.19 -6.50 4.44
CA CYS A 355 -12.80 -6.25 3.06
C CYS A 355 -12.08 -4.90 2.97
N ASP A 356 -10.75 -4.90 2.87
CA ASP A 356 -9.97 -3.65 2.75
C ASP A 356 -9.72 -3.28 1.28
N GLU A 357 -9.58 -1.97 1.02
CA GLU A 357 -9.50 -1.37 -0.31
C GLU A 357 -10.51 -1.94 -1.32
N GLY A 358 -11.77 -2.01 -0.90
CA GLY A 358 -12.84 -2.65 -1.69
C GLY A 358 -13.11 -2.05 -3.08
N HIS A 359 -12.49 -0.91 -3.44
CA HIS A 359 -12.51 -0.39 -4.81
C HIS A 359 -11.87 -1.32 -5.85
N LEU A 360 -11.11 -2.32 -5.40
CA LEU A 360 -10.45 -3.31 -6.26
C LEU A 360 -11.40 -4.35 -6.86
N LEU A 361 -12.70 -4.29 -6.56
CA LEU A 361 -13.73 -5.08 -7.27
C LEU A 361 -13.74 -4.84 -8.79
N GLU A 362 -13.27 -3.67 -9.25
CA GLU A 362 -13.15 -3.35 -10.69
C GLU A 362 -11.87 -3.88 -11.36
N ASP A 363 -10.90 -4.42 -10.60
CA ASP A 363 -9.63 -4.89 -11.15
C ASP A 363 -9.88 -6.06 -12.12
N ARG A 364 -9.41 -5.94 -13.38
CA ARG A 364 -9.64 -6.95 -14.42
C ARG A 364 -9.01 -8.31 -14.13
N GLN A 365 -7.91 -8.35 -13.38
CA GLN A 365 -7.20 -9.60 -13.09
C GLN A 365 -7.71 -10.25 -11.81
N ARG A 366 -8.01 -9.45 -10.78
CA ARG A 366 -8.29 -9.97 -9.41
C ARG A 366 -9.70 -9.68 -8.90
N GLY A 367 -10.40 -8.71 -9.52
CA GLY A 367 -11.73 -8.29 -9.10
C GLY A 367 -12.77 -9.41 -9.22
N LEU A 368 -12.63 -10.29 -10.22
CA LEU A 368 -13.52 -11.43 -10.42
C LEU A 368 -13.45 -12.42 -9.26
N SER A 369 -12.25 -12.93 -8.97
CA SER A 369 -12.04 -13.86 -7.85
C SER A 369 -12.50 -13.25 -6.53
N TYR A 370 -12.30 -11.94 -6.34
CA TYR A 370 -12.74 -11.26 -5.13
C TYR A 370 -14.26 -11.13 -5.03
N GLU A 371 -14.94 -10.69 -6.10
CA GLU A 371 -16.40 -10.59 -6.17
C GLU A 371 -17.07 -11.94 -5.90
N LEU A 372 -16.55 -13.01 -6.50
CA LEU A 372 -17.09 -14.36 -6.35
C LEU A 372 -16.82 -14.94 -4.97
N LEU A 373 -15.62 -14.72 -4.42
CA LEU A 373 -15.31 -15.11 -3.04
C LEU A 373 -16.32 -14.49 -2.07
N LEU A 374 -16.58 -13.18 -2.17
CA LEU A 374 -17.56 -12.49 -1.31
C LEU A 374 -18.98 -13.00 -1.54
N THR A 375 -19.37 -13.23 -2.80
CA THR A 375 -20.69 -13.78 -3.16
C THR A 375 -20.90 -15.16 -2.54
N ARG A 376 -19.89 -16.03 -2.62
CA ARG A 376 -19.93 -17.39 -2.07
C ARG A 376 -19.95 -17.40 -0.55
N LEU A 377 -19.13 -16.58 0.10
CA LEU A 377 -19.14 -16.42 1.56
C LEU A 377 -20.51 -15.95 2.04
N LYS A 378 -21.12 -14.96 1.38
CA LYS A 378 -22.46 -14.47 1.69
C LYS A 378 -23.55 -15.55 1.51
N SER A 379 -23.42 -16.37 0.47
CA SER A 379 -24.45 -17.36 0.09
C SER A 379 -24.43 -18.64 0.96
N ARG A 380 -23.52 -18.74 1.94
CA ARG A 380 -23.48 -19.88 2.88
C ARG A 380 -24.73 -19.91 3.76
N LYS A 381 -25.41 -21.06 3.78
CA LYS A 381 -26.65 -21.27 4.56
C LYS A 381 -26.42 -21.46 6.07
N GLN A 382 -25.22 -21.85 6.48
CA GLN A 382 -24.92 -22.31 7.85
C GLN A 382 -24.72 -21.18 8.89
N SER A 383 -24.33 -19.97 8.47
CA SER A 383 -24.09 -18.85 9.40
C SER A 383 -24.26 -17.50 8.72
N SER A 384 -24.93 -16.54 9.37
CA SER A 384 -24.99 -15.16 8.90
C SER A 384 -23.64 -14.47 9.14
N ILE A 385 -22.87 -14.28 8.08
CA ILE A 385 -21.57 -13.60 8.13
C ILE A 385 -21.78 -12.08 8.16
N ARG A 386 -21.09 -11.39 9.09
CA ARG A 386 -21.00 -9.94 9.10
C ARG A 386 -19.90 -9.47 8.14
N PHE A 387 -20.20 -8.53 7.25
CA PHE A 387 -19.20 -7.91 6.38
C PHE A 387 -18.88 -6.49 6.83
N VAL A 388 -17.59 -6.14 6.86
CA VAL A 388 -17.12 -4.76 6.99
C VAL A 388 -16.31 -4.41 5.76
N PHE A 389 -16.88 -3.58 4.89
CA PHE A 389 -16.26 -3.22 3.63
C PHE A 389 -15.72 -1.79 3.66
N ILE A 390 -14.41 -1.61 3.52
CA ILE A 390 -13.73 -0.33 3.70
C ILE A 390 -13.04 0.06 2.39
N SER A 391 -13.24 1.30 1.97
CA SER A 391 -12.57 1.83 0.78
C SER A 391 -12.39 3.35 0.88
N ALA A 392 -11.49 3.91 0.08
CA ALA A 392 -11.19 5.33 0.11
C ALA A 392 -12.28 6.18 -0.58
N ILE A 393 -12.75 5.76 -1.75
CA ILE A 393 -13.70 6.51 -2.57
C ILE A 393 -14.57 5.51 -3.34
N VAL A 394 -15.88 5.50 -3.06
CA VAL A 394 -16.84 4.56 -3.65
C VAL A 394 -18.19 5.26 -3.86
N PRO A 395 -18.48 5.74 -5.07
CA PRO A 395 -19.67 6.57 -5.31
C PRO A 395 -20.98 5.83 -5.10
N ASN A 396 -21.00 4.52 -5.39
CA ASN A 396 -22.16 3.65 -5.28
C ASN A 396 -22.08 2.73 -4.05
N LEU A 397 -21.60 3.26 -2.92
CA LEU A 397 -21.40 2.50 -1.68
C LEU A 397 -22.67 1.81 -1.19
N GLY A 398 -23.84 2.42 -1.41
CA GLY A 398 -25.14 1.83 -1.05
C GLY A 398 -25.48 0.54 -1.83
N ILE A 399 -25.09 0.45 -3.11
CA ILE A 399 -25.31 -0.78 -3.92
C ILE A 399 -24.45 -1.92 -3.35
N ILE A 400 -23.19 -1.64 -3.04
CA ILE A 400 -22.26 -2.61 -2.45
C ILE A 400 -22.74 -3.03 -1.05
N ASN A 401 -23.26 -2.10 -0.26
CA ASN A 401 -23.81 -2.39 1.06
C ASN A 401 -24.98 -3.38 0.97
N THR A 402 -25.94 -3.08 0.10
CA THR A 402 -27.11 -3.94 -0.14
C THR A 402 -26.68 -5.31 -0.67
N TRP A 403 -25.72 -5.35 -1.59
CA TRP A 403 -25.17 -6.59 -2.12
C TRP A 403 -24.56 -7.47 -1.04
N LEU A 404 -23.83 -6.91 -0.06
CA LEU A 404 -23.26 -7.68 1.06
C LEU A 404 -24.25 -7.97 2.21
N GLY A 405 -25.53 -7.58 2.06
CA GLY A 405 -26.58 -7.80 3.06
C GLY A 405 -26.66 -6.72 4.15
N GLY A 406 -26.09 -5.54 3.91
CA GLY A 406 -26.25 -4.36 4.76
C GLY A 406 -27.64 -3.70 4.63
N VAL A 407 -27.99 -2.91 5.64
CA VAL A 407 -29.26 -2.16 5.72
C VAL A 407 -29.06 -0.71 5.27
N GLU A 408 -30.14 0.01 4.94
CA GLU A 408 -30.09 1.36 4.33
C GLU A 408 -29.22 2.38 5.10
N ASN A 409 -29.11 2.24 6.43
CA ASN A 409 -28.33 3.13 7.29
C ASN A 409 -26.93 2.61 7.68
N SER A 410 -26.47 1.47 7.12
CA SER A 410 -25.14 0.93 7.40
C SER A 410 -24.06 1.33 6.38
N SER A 411 -24.34 2.33 5.54
CA SER A 411 -23.33 2.97 4.69
C SER A 411 -22.79 4.25 5.34
N ILE A 412 -21.50 4.23 5.69
CA ILE A 412 -20.81 5.30 6.39
C ILE A 412 -19.89 6.04 5.41
N HIS A 413 -20.01 7.37 5.38
CA HIS A 413 -19.12 8.25 4.62
C HIS A 413 -18.46 9.24 5.57
N SER A 414 -17.15 9.43 5.44
CA SER A 414 -16.37 10.46 6.13
C SER A 414 -15.38 11.10 5.14
N ASP A 415 -15.33 12.42 5.06
CA ASP A 415 -14.37 13.15 4.21
C ASP A 415 -13.17 13.72 4.97
N TYR A 416 -13.08 13.45 6.28
CA TYR A 416 -11.99 13.93 7.12
C TYR A 416 -10.62 13.43 6.62
N ARG A 417 -9.62 14.32 6.66
CA ARG A 417 -8.22 14.02 6.39
C ARG A 417 -7.34 14.68 7.45
N PRO A 418 -6.32 13.98 7.98
CA PRO A 418 -5.42 14.54 8.99
C PRO A 418 -4.42 15.55 8.43
N THR A 419 -4.33 15.71 7.10
CA THR A 419 -3.38 16.61 6.46
C THR A 419 -4.06 17.39 5.32
N HIS A 420 -3.68 18.67 5.19
CA HIS A 420 -4.14 19.54 4.11
C HIS A 420 -3.29 19.37 2.85
N LEU A 421 -3.93 19.42 1.67
CA LEU A 421 -3.26 19.32 0.37
C LEU A 421 -3.43 20.60 -0.44
N ASP A 422 -2.31 21.18 -0.85
CA ASP A 422 -2.26 22.26 -1.84
C ASP A 422 -2.06 21.72 -3.25
N PHE A 423 -2.61 22.43 -4.23
CA PHE A 423 -2.44 22.12 -5.65
C PHE A 423 -1.73 23.26 -6.36
N ALA A 424 -0.61 22.99 -7.02
CA ALA A 424 0.18 23.98 -7.73
C ALA A 424 0.31 23.64 -9.22
N PHE A 425 -0.05 24.58 -10.08
CA PHE A 425 -0.02 24.41 -11.54
C PHE A 425 1.19 25.15 -12.10
N LEU A 426 2.04 24.46 -12.87
CA LEU A 426 3.22 25.07 -13.49
C LEU A 426 2.81 25.80 -14.76
N GLU A 427 2.80 27.14 -14.70
CA GLU A 427 2.40 27.98 -15.81
C GLU A 427 3.58 28.76 -16.40
N GLU A 428 3.56 28.93 -17.71
CA GLU A 428 4.54 29.76 -18.42
C GLU A 428 4.29 31.25 -18.15
N MET A 429 5.36 31.99 -17.87
CA MET A 429 5.31 33.42 -17.69
C MET A 429 5.06 34.13 -19.03
N ARG A 430 4.15 35.10 -19.04
CA ARG A 430 3.92 35.97 -20.21
C ARG A 430 4.95 37.11 -20.21
N GLY A 431 5.82 37.20 -21.22
CA GLY A 431 6.80 38.30 -21.34
C GLY A 431 8.00 37.99 -22.23
N LYS A 432 9.00 38.90 -22.24
CA LYS A 432 10.24 38.78 -23.06
C LYS A 432 11.24 37.73 -22.55
N LYS A 433 11.16 37.30 -21.28
CA LYS A 433 12.04 36.27 -20.69
C LYS A 433 11.25 34.97 -20.50
N ARG A 434 11.84 33.83 -20.83
CA ARG A 434 11.18 32.53 -20.71
C ARG A 434 11.29 32.06 -19.26
N GLY A 435 10.23 31.45 -18.76
CA GLY A 435 10.20 31.00 -17.38
C GLY A 435 8.84 30.48 -16.98
N TYR A 436 8.79 29.83 -15.83
CA TYR A 436 7.60 29.26 -15.26
C TYR A 436 7.36 29.78 -13.85
N TYR A 437 6.10 29.90 -13.48
CA TYR A 437 5.64 30.16 -12.12
C TYR A 437 4.75 29.01 -11.64
N LEU A 438 4.65 28.82 -10.33
CA LEU A 438 3.63 27.94 -9.76
C LEU A 438 2.41 28.78 -9.38
N ASP A 439 1.25 28.49 -9.97
CA ASP A 439 -0.06 29.00 -9.53
C ASP A 439 -0.58 28.05 -8.45
N VAL A 440 -0.43 28.44 -7.19
CA VAL A 440 -0.81 27.63 -6.02
C VAL A 440 -2.26 27.89 -5.66
N ASN A 441 -3.00 26.81 -5.43
CA ASN A 441 -4.43 26.74 -5.15
C ASN A 441 -5.29 27.53 -6.17
N PRO A 442 -5.18 27.23 -7.48
CA PRO A 442 -5.79 28.02 -8.55
C PRO A 442 -7.32 28.02 -8.53
N THR A 443 -7.95 27.07 -7.82
CA THR A 443 -9.40 26.95 -7.61
C THR A 443 -9.92 27.82 -6.47
N LEU A 444 -9.03 28.34 -5.60
CA LEU A 444 -9.39 29.22 -4.49
C LEU A 444 -9.39 30.70 -4.90
N LYS A 445 -9.94 31.55 -4.04
CA LYS A 445 -9.92 33.01 -4.22
C LYS A 445 -8.60 33.59 -3.67
N TYR A 446 -8.19 34.74 -4.20
CA TYR A 446 -7.14 35.53 -3.56
C TYR A 446 -7.58 35.93 -2.15
N PRO A 447 -6.69 35.91 -1.14
CA PRO A 447 -5.24 35.66 -1.21
C PRO A 447 -4.79 34.20 -1.01
N GLN A 448 -5.72 33.26 -0.79
CA GLN A 448 -5.42 31.83 -0.62
C GLN A 448 -4.86 31.19 -1.90
N ARG A 449 -5.25 31.73 -3.06
CA ARG A 449 -4.54 31.53 -4.32
C ARG A 449 -3.37 32.50 -4.42
N TYR A 450 -2.18 32.01 -4.75
CA TYR A 450 -1.00 32.85 -4.92
C TYR A 450 -0.05 32.29 -6.00
N LYS A 451 0.87 33.13 -6.48
CA LYS A 451 1.81 32.78 -7.55
C LYS A 451 3.24 32.86 -7.06
N LEU A 452 3.97 31.75 -7.20
CA LEU A 452 5.42 31.71 -6.99
C LEU A 452 6.13 31.95 -8.32
N TYR A 453 6.44 33.21 -8.60
CA TYR A 453 7.09 33.61 -9.85
C TYR A 453 8.52 33.07 -9.95
N LYS A 454 8.95 32.81 -11.20
CA LYS A 454 10.31 32.34 -11.52
C LYS A 454 10.70 31.05 -10.79
N TYR A 455 9.74 30.13 -10.69
CA TYR A 455 9.98 28.80 -10.15
C TYR A 455 10.95 28.01 -11.03
N LEU A 456 10.91 28.16 -12.36
CA LEU A 456 11.97 27.74 -13.28
C LEU A 456 12.27 28.90 -14.22
N PHE A 457 13.54 29.29 -14.39
CA PHE A 457 13.92 30.47 -15.21
C PHE A 457 14.98 30.14 -16.27
N ASP A 458 15.22 31.03 -17.23
CA ASP A 458 16.09 30.83 -18.41
C ASP A 458 17.45 30.14 -18.10
N GLU A 459 18.13 30.52 -17.01
CA GLU A 459 19.41 29.92 -16.61
C GLU A 459 19.27 28.49 -16.06
N GLU A 460 18.12 28.17 -15.47
CA GLU A 460 17.76 26.83 -14.97
C GLU A 460 17.10 25.96 -16.06
N LEU A 461 16.56 26.58 -17.12
CA LEU A 461 15.92 25.92 -18.26
C LEU A 461 16.93 25.51 -19.34
N VAL A 462 18.16 26.03 -19.28
CA VAL A 462 19.28 25.62 -20.13
C VAL A 462 20.46 25.23 -19.25
N LEU A 463 20.59 23.93 -18.96
CA LEU A 463 21.73 23.42 -18.22
C LEU A 463 22.98 23.47 -19.09
N THR A 464 24.06 24.07 -18.60
CA THR A 464 25.31 24.25 -19.35
C THR A 464 26.52 23.73 -18.59
N GLN A 465 27.37 23.00 -19.28
CA GLN A 465 28.73 22.64 -18.86
C GLN A 465 29.71 22.98 -19.99
N PRO A 466 31.03 23.02 -19.75
CA PRO A 466 32.02 23.21 -20.82
C PRO A 466 31.76 22.25 -22.01
N GLY A 467 31.39 22.80 -23.17
CA GLY A 467 31.13 22.05 -24.40
C GLY A 467 29.74 21.39 -24.53
N LYS A 468 28.82 21.51 -23.55
CA LYS A 468 27.48 20.88 -23.61
C LYS A 468 26.37 21.83 -23.13
N LYS A 469 25.22 21.81 -23.81
CA LYS A 469 23.98 22.52 -23.39
C LYS A 469 22.78 21.59 -23.47
N LYS A 470 21.86 21.65 -22.52
CA LYS A 470 20.59 20.88 -22.51
C LYS A 470 19.41 21.81 -22.21
N LYS A 471 18.41 21.83 -23.09
CA LYS A 471 17.15 22.58 -22.89
C LYS A 471 16.12 21.74 -22.14
N ILE A 472 15.43 22.34 -21.19
CA ILE A 472 14.40 21.72 -20.35
C ILE A 472 12.99 22.21 -20.75
N ASP A 473 12.71 22.19 -22.05
CA ASP A 473 11.44 22.69 -22.59
C ASP A 473 10.36 21.60 -22.70
N THR A 474 10.75 20.32 -22.60
CA THR A 474 9.82 19.19 -22.71
C THR A 474 9.02 19.02 -21.41
N ASN A 475 7.86 18.35 -21.48
CA ASN A 475 7.08 18.04 -20.28
C ASN A 475 7.89 17.20 -19.27
N ALA A 476 8.61 16.18 -19.76
CA ALA A 476 9.48 15.34 -18.94
C ALA A 476 10.61 16.15 -18.31
N GLY A 477 11.29 16.99 -19.09
CA GLY A 477 12.35 17.85 -18.57
C GLY A 477 11.84 18.74 -17.44
N ARG A 478 10.70 19.42 -17.65
CA ARG A 478 10.09 20.27 -16.62
C ARG A 478 9.65 19.48 -15.39
N SER A 479 9.08 18.30 -15.57
CA SER A 479 8.64 17.44 -14.45
C SER A 479 9.82 17.04 -13.56
N VAL A 480 10.95 16.66 -14.17
CA VAL A 480 12.20 16.35 -13.47
C VAL A 480 12.76 17.60 -12.78
N ALA A 481 12.87 18.73 -13.47
CA ALA A 481 13.42 19.96 -12.90
C ALA A 481 12.59 20.46 -11.71
N VAL A 482 11.26 20.43 -11.81
CA VAL A 482 10.34 20.74 -10.70
C VAL A 482 10.61 19.80 -9.51
N SER A 483 10.81 18.51 -9.75
CA SER A 483 11.04 17.51 -8.71
C SER A 483 12.37 17.73 -7.99
N LEU A 484 13.45 17.99 -8.75
CA LEU A 484 14.77 18.32 -8.19
C LEU A 484 14.71 19.58 -7.33
N LYS A 485 13.97 20.60 -7.76
CA LYS A 485 13.78 21.84 -6.98
C LYS A 485 12.95 21.63 -5.73
N ALA A 486 11.90 20.81 -5.81
CA ALA A 486 11.01 20.51 -4.69
C ALA A 486 11.69 19.74 -3.54
N ILE A 487 12.80 19.05 -3.82
CA ILE A 487 13.52 18.23 -2.81
C ILE A 487 14.03 19.03 -1.62
N LYS A 488 14.24 20.35 -1.82
CA LYS A 488 14.62 21.30 -0.78
C LYS A 488 13.56 21.41 0.32
N SER A 489 12.30 21.18 -0.03
CA SER A 489 11.17 21.27 0.91
C SER A 489 10.93 19.97 1.69
N GLY A 490 11.36 18.81 1.17
CA GLY A 490 11.12 17.50 1.77
C GLY A 490 11.14 16.37 0.73
N ASN A 491 10.55 15.22 1.09
CA ASN A 491 10.49 14.05 0.20
C ASN A 491 9.57 14.29 -1.00
N VAL A 492 10.02 13.88 -2.19
CA VAL A 492 9.37 14.11 -3.47
C VAL A 492 9.09 12.78 -4.18
N ALA A 493 7.85 12.60 -4.63
CA ALA A 493 7.48 11.55 -5.56
C ALA A 493 7.14 12.13 -6.93
N LEU A 494 7.91 11.77 -7.96
CA LEU A 494 7.62 12.08 -9.35
C LEU A 494 6.82 10.92 -9.96
N PHE A 495 5.52 11.14 -10.13
CA PHE A 495 4.59 10.13 -10.60
C PHE A 495 4.46 10.12 -12.12
N ALA A 496 4.49 8.92 -12.71
CA ALA A 496 4.08 8.67 -14.08
C ALA A 496 3.19 7.41 -14.17
N PRO A 497 2.13 7.42 -15.00
CA PRO A 497 1.22 6.28 -15.13
C PRO A 497 1.83 5.08 -15.86
N HIS A 498 2.95 5.26 -16.55
CA HIS A 498 3.58 4.21 -17.35
C HIS A 498 4.96 3.85 -16.81
N LYS A 499 5.33 2.59 -17.01
CA LYS A 499 6.67 2.08 -16.70
C LYS A 499 7.70 2.59 -17.73
N ARG A 500 7.31 2.60 -19.01
CA ARG A 500 8.18 2.89 -20.17
C ARG A 500 7.54 3.84 -21.19
N GLY A 501 8.25 4.09 -22.29
CA GLY A 501 7.87 5.05 -23.32
C GLY A 501 8.20 6.48 -22.93
N ASN A 502 7.92 7.44 -23.81
CA ASN A 502 8.34 8.85 -23.66
C ASN A 502 7.62 9.60 -22.51
N ILE A 503 6.70 8.94 -21.82
CA ILE A 503 5.95 9.47 -20.67
C ILE A 503 6.01 8.54 -19.45
N GLY A 504 6.88 7.52 -19.50
CA GLY A 504 7.03 6.53 -18.44
C GLY A 504 8.19 6.79 -17.49
N VAL A 505 8.21 6.04 -16.39
CA VAL A 505 9.22 6.12 -15.34
C VAL A 505 10.64 6.01 -15.89
N GLU A 506 10.95 5.02 -16.73
CA GLU A 506 12.32 4.85 -17.25
C GLU A 506 12.80 6.07 -18.07
N TYR A 507 11.90 6.72 -18.81
CA TYR A 507 12.25 7.92 -19.56
C TYR A 507 12.52 9.10 -18.64
N LEU A 508 11.72 9.27 -17.58
CA LEU A 508 11.95 10.27 -16.55
C LEU A 508 13.25 10.02 -15.78
N VAL A 509 13.61 8.76 -15.52
CA VAL A 509 14.88 8.41 -14.88
C VAL A 509 16.06 8.75 -15.79
N LYS A 510 16.00 8.41 -17.08
CA LYS A 510 17.02 8.80 -18.06
C LYS A 510 17.14 10.32 -18.18
N GLU A 511 16.02 11.03 -18.16
CA GLU A 511 15.99 12.50 -18.15
C GLU A 511 16.60 13.07 -16.86
N ALA A 512 16.31 12.51 -15.69
CA ALA A 512 16.90 12.89 -14.41
C ALA A 512 18.42 12.68 -14.38
N LEU A 513 18.90 11.49 -14.76
CA LEU A 513 20.34 11.23 -14.91
C LEU A 513 20.99 12.23 -15.88
N SER A 514 20.33 12.51 -17.00
CA SER A 514 20.81 13.47 -17.98
C SER A 514 20.79 14.92 -17.50
N GLN A 515 19.93 15.32 -16.57
CA GLN A 515 19.97 16.66 -15.98
C GLN A 515 21.03 16.74 -14.89
N LEU A 516 21.11 15.74 -14.02
CA LEU A 516 22.07 15.67 -12.93
C LEU A 516 23.52 15.71 -13.42
N SER A 517 23.81 15.14 -14.59
CA SER A 517 25.15 15.21 -15.19
C SER A 517 25.63 16.61 -15.55
N TYR A 518 24.74 17.62 -15.56
CA TYR A 518 25.10 19.02 -15.80
C TYR A 518 25.31 19.82 -14.50
N TYR A 519 24.96 19.28 -13.34
CA TYR A 519 25.23 19.95 -12.06
C TYR A 519 26.69 19.74 -11.67
N GLU A 520 27.36 20.79 -11.19
CA GLU A 520 28.73 20.68 -10.64
C GLU A 520 28.73 19.83 -9.37
N GLU A 521 27.75 20.05 -8.48
CA GLU A 521 27.48 19.23 -7.31
C GLU A 521 26.09 18.61 -7.43
N ASN A 522 25.99 17.30 -7.27
CA ASN A 522 24.69 16.62 -7.32
C ASN A 522 23.80 17.10 -6.15
N PRO A 523 22.64 17.74 -6.44
CA PRO A 523 21.77 18.31 -5.41
C PRO A 523 21.10 17.25 -4.52
N LEU A 524 21.11 15.98 -4.91
CA LEU A 524 20.45 14.88 -4.21
C LEU A 524 21.34 14.25 -3.13
N ILE A 525 22.65 14.16 -3.37
CA ILE A 525 23.60 13.46 -2.48
C ILE A 525 23.63 14.12 -1.09
N LYS A 526 23.46 15.45 -1.02
CA LYS A 526 23.38 16.21 0.24
C LYS A 526 22.25 15.77 1.17
N PHE A 527 21.26 15.04 0.64
CA PHE A 527 20.08 14.58 1.37
C PHE A 527 20.05 13.06 1.57
N ALA A 528 21.12 12.35 1.20
CA ALA A 528 21.22 10.91 1.33
C ALA A 528 22.39 10.50 2.24
N SER A 529 22.24 9.36 2.93
CA SER A 529 23.33 8.77 3.71
C SER A 529 24.33 8.10 2.77
N GLU A 530 25.59 8.57 2.77
CA GLU A 530 26.64 8.05 1.88
C GLU A 530 26.89 6.55 2.10
N GLU A 531 26.99 6.11 3.36
CA GLU A 531 27.18 4.70 3.71
C GLU A 531 26.03 3.82 3.20
N PHE A 532 24.79 4.24 3.45
CA PHE A 532 23.61 3.49 3.02
C PHE A 532 23.48 3.43 1.49
N LEU A 533 23.76 4.54 0.82
CA LEU A 533 23.71 4.66 -0.63
C LEU A 533 24.77 3.74 -1.28
N ASN A 534 25.98 3.67 -0.73
CA ASN A 534 27.02 2.73 -1.17
C ASN A 534 26.61 1.26 -0.97
N ASN A 535 25.98 0.93 0.16
CA ASN A 535 25.45 -0.42 0.42
C ASN A 535 24.37 -0.81 -0.60
N LEU A 536 23.45 0.11 -0.92
CA LEU A 536 22.45 -0.11 -1.97
C LEU A 536 23.09 -0.29 -3.35
N VAL A 537 24.03 0.56 -3.75
CA VAL A 537 24.72 0.43 -5.04
C VAL A 537 25.43 -0.91 -5.14
N SER A 538 26.08 -1.38 -4.07
CA SER A 538 26.72 -2.69 -4.02
C SER A 538 25.72 -3.83 -4.27
N TYR A 539 24.62 -3.84 -3.52
CA TYR A 539 23.56 -4.85 -3.65
C TYR A 539 22.93 -4.86 -5.05
N PHE A 540 22.53 -3.70 -5.58
CA PHE A 540 21.91 -3.61 -6.90
C PHE A 540 22.90 -3.85 -8.05
N SER A 541 24.18 -3.60 -7.85
CA SER A 541 25.24 -3.97 -8.81
C SER A 541 25.39 -5.48 -8.93
N LYS A 542 25.21 -6.23 -7.83
CA LYS A 542 25.25 -7.70 -7.85
C LYS A 542 24.07 -8.29 -8.63
N ILE A 543 22.88 -7.70 -8.48
CA ILE A 543 21.62 -8.22 -9.05
C ILE A 543 21.43 -7.81 -10.51
N PHE A 544 21.64 -6.53 -10.84
CA PHE A 544 21.37 -5.97 -12.16
C PHE A 544 22.62 -5.52 -12.92
N GLY A 545 23.78 -5.51 -12.28
CA GLY A 545 24.98 -4.90 -12.84
C GLY A 545 25.02 -3.38 -12.62
N LYS A 546 26.24 -2.82 -12.73
CA LYS A 546 26.52 -1.39 -12.53
C LYS A 546 25.84 -0.49 -13.58
N GLU A 547 25.68 -1.02 -14.80
CA GLU A 547 25.18 -0.25 -15.93
C GLU A 547 23.64 -0.15 -15.99
N TYR A 548 22.94 -0.95 -15.18
CA TYR A 548 21.49 -0.95 -15.15
C TYR A 548 20.94 0.37 -14.60
N LEU A 549 19.77 0.75 -15.11
CA LEU A 549 19.18 2.06 -14.86
C LEU A 549 18.94 2.31 -13.36
N LEU A 550 18.47 1.30 -12.61
CA LEU A 550 18.22 1.41 -11.17
C LEU A 550 19.51 1.66 -10.40
N THR A 551 20.54 0.86 -10.67
CA THR A 551 21.87 1.02 -10.06
C THR A 551 22.45 2.41 -10.33
N LYS A 552 22.33 2.91 -11.56
CA LYS A 552 22.76 4.27 -11.93
C LYS A 552 21.97 5.36 -11.20
N SER A 553 20.65 5.23 -11.07
CA SER A 553 19.84 6.21 -10.34
C SER A 553 20.21 6.26 -8.85
N ILE A 554 20.40 5.09 -8.23
CA ILE A 554 20.77 4.99 -6.82
C ILE A 554 22.11 5.67 -6.58
N ALA A 555 23.11 5.41 -7.43
CA ALA A 555 24.42 6.07 -7.36
C ALA A 555 24.35 7.60 -7.47
N GLN A 556 23.26 8.14 -8.02
CA GLN A 556 23.00 9.58 -8.11
C GLN A 556 22.04 10.10 -7.01
N GLY A 557 21.69 9.27 -6.02
CA GLY A 557 20.89 9.68 -4.85
C GLY A 557 19.38 9.71 -5.07
N PHE A 558 18.85 8.97 -6.05
CA PHE A 558 17.40 8.80 -6.21
C PHE A 558 17.00 7.37 -6.61
N LEU A 559 15.73 7.03 -6.39
CA LEU A 559 15.17 5.72 -6.69
C LEU A 559 14.13 5.80 -7.81
N PHE A 560 13.81 4.67 -8.42
CA PHE A 560 12.57 4.54 -9.16
C PHE A 560 11.86 3.22 -8.88
N HIS A 561 10.54 3.23 -9.03
CA HIS A 561 9.69 2.12 -8.64
C HIS A 561 8.58 1.86 -9.67
N HIS A 562 8.46 0.60 -10.09
CA HIS A 562 7.35 0.14 -10.90
C HIS A 562 7.07 -1.35 -10.69
N GLY A 563 5.90 -1.81 -11.10
CA GLY A 563 5.43 -3.19 -10.86
C GLY A 563 6.25 -4.33 -11.50
N ASP A 564 7.19 -4.06 -12.42
CA ASP A 564 8.02 -5.13 -13.01
C ASP A 564 9.14 -5.62 -12.08
N PHE A 565 9.43 -4.89 -11.00
CA PHE A 565 10.43 -5.32 -10.02
C PHE A 565 9.88 -6.45 -9.13
N PRO A 566 10.72 -7.46 -8.80
CA PRO A 566 10.37 -8.48 -7.82
C PRO A 566 9.99 -7.86 -6.48
N GLN A 567 9.15 -8.56 -5.72
CA GLN A 567 8.67 -8.08 -4.41
C GLN A 567 9.83 -7.73 -3.47
N GLY A 568 10.83 -8.60 -3.30
CA GLY A 568 11.97 -8.33 -2.42
C GLY A 568 12.79 -7.10 -2.82
N ILE A 569 12.81 -6.75 -4.12
CA ILE A 569 13.44 -5.52 -4.63
C ILE A 569 12.59 -4.30 -4.28
N ARG A 570 11.28 -4.39 -4.48
CA ARG A 570 10.34 -3.31 -4.13
C ARG A 570 10.39 -2.99 -2.64
N GLU A 571 10.44 -4.01 -1.77
CA GLU A 571 10.56 -3.83 -0.31
C GLU A 571 11.83 -3.05 0.08
N ILE A 572 12.99 -3.36 -0.52
CA ILE A 572 14.24 -2.63 -0.25
C ILE A 572 14.11 -1.15 -0.68
N ILE A 573 13.51 -0.89 -1.84
CA ILE A 573 13.27 0.47 -2.34
C ILE A 573 12.30 1.22 -1.41
N GLU A 574 11.21 0.57 -1.01
CA GLU A 574 10.17 1.12 -0.15
C GLU A 574 10.69 1.42 1.26
N ASP A 575 11.49 0.53 1.85
CA ASP A 575 12.11 0.73 3.17
C ASP A 575 13.14 1.87 3.14
N SER A 576 13.88 2.00 2.03
CA SER A 576 14.82 3.12 1.82
C SER A 576 14.09 4.48 1.85
N LEU A 577 12.89 4.54 1.27
CA LEU A 577 12.04 5.73 1.27
C LEU A 577 11.35 5.96 2.62
N ARG A 578 10.86 4.90 3.27
CA ARG A 578 10.18 4.97 4.57
C ARG A 578 11.10 5.53 5.65
N ASN A 579 12.37 5.13 5.63
CA ASN A 579 13.38 5.58 6.60
C ASN A 579 14.00 6.94 6.24
N GLY A 580 13.62 7.54 5.11
CA GLY A 580 14.09 8.86 4.70
C GLY A 580 15.54 8.91 4.23
N TYR A 581 16.15 7.77 3.90
CA TYR A 581 17.53 7.71 3.41
C TYR A 581 17.69 8.29 2.00
N ILE A 582 16.61 8.30 1.21
CA ILE A 582 16.54 8.89 -0.13
C ILE A 582 15.26 9.71 -0.23
N ARG A 583 15.36 10.94 -0.74
CA ARG A 583 14.24 11.89 -0.78
C ARG A 583 13.48 11.93 -2.11
N LEU A 584 14.04 11.42 -3.20
CA LEU A 584 13.39 11.41 -4.52
C LEU A 584 13.11 9.99 -5.00
N VAL A 585 11.86 9.75 -5.37
CA VAL A 585 11.44 8.54 -6.10
C VAL A 585 10.67 8.90 -7.37
N ILE A 586 10.98 8.22 -8.46
CA ILE A 586 10.20 8.27 -9.71
C ILE A 586 9.36 7.00 -9.81
N CYS A 587 8.02 7.08 -9.87
CA CYS A 587 7.20 5.89 -9.67
C CYS A 587 5.90 5.81 -10.49
N THR A 588 5.41 4.58 -10.67
CA THR A 588 4.04 4.28 -11.09
C THR A 588 3.06 4.12 -9.92
N ASN A 589 1.78 3.87 -10.20
CA ASN A 589 0.72 3.70 -9.18
C ASN A 589 1.03 2.56 -8.21
N THR A 590 1.80 1.56 -8.63
CA THR A 590 2.20 0.42 -7.81
C THR A 590 2.96 0.82 -6.54
N LEU A 591 3.64 1.97 -6.50
CA LEU A 591 4.24 2.47 -5.25
C LEU A 591 3.17 3.04 -4.31
N ALA A 592 2.18 3.69 -4.90
CA ALA A 592 1.07 4.28 -4.18
C ALA A 592 0.20 3.18 -3.55
N GLU A 593 -0.08 2.09 -4.26
CA GLU A 593 -0.99 1.02 -3.80
C GLU A 593 -0.47 0.17 -2.63
N GLY A 594 0.85 0.15 -2.37
CA GLY A 594 1.47 -0.89 -1.54
C GLY A 594 1.97 -0.50 -0.14
N VAL A 595 2.26 0.79 0.14
CA VAL A 595 2.99 1.18 1.37
C VAL A 595 2.64 2.58 1.85
N ASN A 596 2.63 2.76 3.18
CA ASN A 596 2.57 4.06 3.84
C ASN A 596 3.88 4.88 3.67
N LEU A 597 4.02 5.71 2.63
CA LEU A 597 5.26 6.47 2.33
C LEU A 597 5.23 7.95 2.77
N PRO A 598 6.31 8.51 3.34
CA PRO A 598 6.36 9.90 3.81
C PRO A 598 6.59 10.90 2.65
N ILE A 599 5.60 11.07 1.77
CA ILE A 599 5.68 12.01 0.63
C ILE A 599 5.19 13.38 1.06
N LYS A 600 6.04 14.42 0.96
CA LYS A 600 5.62 15.82 1.16
C LYS A 600 5.09 16.43 -0.12
N THR A 601 5.82 16.23 -1.21
CA THR A 601 5.49 16.79 -2.53
C THR A 601 5.31 15.69 -3.56
N MET A 602 4.19 15.70 -4.27
CA MET A 602 3.95 14.80 -5.41
C MET A 602 3.92 15.62 -6.70
N VAL A 603 4.71 15.22 -7.69
CA VAL A 603 4.74 15.83 -9.03
C VAL A 603 4.07 14.89 -10.02
N LEU A 604 2.98 15.32 -10.65
CA LEU A 604 2.21 14.49 -11.59
C LEU A 604 2.68 14.72 -13.03
N HIS A 605 3.58 13.88 -13.55
CA HIS A 605 4.11 14.04 -14.91
C HIS A 605 3.01 14.03 -15.98
N SER A 606 2.07 13.08 -15.85
CA SER A 606 0.94 12.85 -16.74
C SER A 606 -0.18 12.15 -15.96
N ILE A 607 -1.42 12.36 -16.39
CA ILE A 607 -2.59 11.60 -15.91
C ILE A 607 -3.22 10.72 -17.00
N ASP A 608 -2.57 10.58 -18.16
CA ASP A 608 -3.04 9.71 -19.23
C ASP A 608 -2.48 8.29 -19.05
N ARG A 609 -3.31 7.27 -19.16
CA ARG A 609 -2.93 5.85 -19.20
C ARG A 609 -3.07 5.29 -20.62
N PHE A 610 -2.38 4.19 -20.89
CA PHE A 610 -2.37 3.56 -22.22
C PHE A 610 -3.57 2.62 -22.29
N ASN A 611 -4.35 2.75 -23.36
CA ASN A 611 -5.45 1.84 -23.66
C ASN A 611 -5.35 1.44 -25.13
N PRO A 612 -4.84 0.23 -25.44
CA PRO A 612 -4.60 -0.20 -26.82
C PRO A 612 -5.89 -0.31 -27.65
N LYS A 613 -7.06 -0.44 -26.99
CA LYS A 613 -8.36 -0.53 -27.64
C LYS A 613 -8.85 0.83 -28.18
N LEU A 614 -8.26 1.94 -27.75
CA LEU A 614 -8.66 3.27 -28.20
C LEU A 614 -7.87 3.75 -29.43
N PRO A 615 -8.49 4.48 -30.36
CA PRO A 615 -7.78 5.07 -31.52
C PRO A 615 -6.61 5.97 -31.11
N THR A 616 -6.78 6.74 -30.02
CA THR A 616 -5.75 7.61 -29.43
C THR A 616 -4.67 6.84 -28.68
N LYS A 617 -4.89 5.55 -28.39
CA LYS A 617 -4.09 4.68 -27.51
C LYS A 617 -3.90 5.18 -26.07
N TYR A 618 -4.50 6.31 -25.72
CA TYR A 618 -4.40 6.94 -24.42
C TYR A 618 -5.76 7.47 -23.98
N GLU A 619 -6.06 7.28 -22.70
CA GLU A 619 -7.20 7.86 -22.00
C GLU A 619 -6.76 8.37 -20.62
N PRO A 620 -7.44 9.36 -20.04
CA PRO A 620 -7.15 9.78 -18.68
C PRO A 620 -7.39 8.67 -17.65
N ILE A 621 -6.56 8.61 -16.60
CA ILE A 621 -6.82 7.81 -15.39
C ILE A 621 -8.16 8.25 -14.79
N GLN A 622 -8.92 7.29 -14.25
CA GLN A 622 -10.18 7.56 -13.55
C GLN A 622 -9.98 8.54 -12.40
N LEU A 623 -10.97 9.42 -12.14
CA LEU A 623 -10.82 10.46 -11.12
C LEU A 623 -10.64 9.86 -9.72
N ARG A 624 -11.32 8.73 -9.46
CA ARG A 624 -11.19 7.97 -8.23
C ARG A 624 -9.76 7.48 -7.97
N ASP A 625 -9.16 6.80 -8.94
CA ASP A 625 -7.80 6.26 -8.82
C ASP A 625 -6.78 7.38 -8.63
N LEU A 626 -6.97 8.49 -9.35
CA LEU A 626 -6.13 9.68 -9.23
C LEU A 626 -6.25 10.35 -7.84
N LYS A 627 -7.46 10.42 -7.27
CA LYS A 627 -7.69 10.96 -5.92
C LYS A 627 -7.11 10.04 -4.83
N ASN A 628 -7.15 8.72 -5.03
CA ASN A 628 -6.49 7.75 -4.15
C ASN A 628 -4.97 7.90 -4.18
N LEU A 629 -4.38 8.09 -5.37
CA LEU A 629 -2.95 8.38 -5.56
C LEU A 629 -2.54 9.67 -4.83
N ILE A 630 -3.22 10.78 -5.14
CA ILE A 630 -2.96 12.11 -4.56
C ILE A 630 -3.12 12.08 -3.04
N GLY A 631 -4.08 11.30 -2.54
CA GLY A 631 -4.38 11.19 -1.12
C GLY A 631 -3.26 10.59 -0.27
N ARG A 632 -2.21 10.04 -0.87
CA ARG A 632 -1.04 9.48 -0.18
C ARG A 632 0.08 10.51 0.02
N ALA A 633 -0.04 11.70 -0.58
CA ALA A 633 0.81 12.83 -0.24
C ALA A 633 0.38 13.45 1.11
N GLY A 634 1.32 14.09 1.82
CA GLY A 634 1.06 14.88 3.02
C GLY A 634 1.18 14.10 4.33
N LYS A 635 2.33 13.48 4.62
CA LYS A 635 2.61 12.96 5.97
C LYS A 635 3.05 14.02 7.00
N GLU A 636 3.26 15.26 6.57
CA GLU A 636 3.59 16.40 7.42
C GLU A 636 2.34 17.22 7.79
N THR A 637 2.49 18.44 8.30
CA THR A 637 1.37 19.37 8.54
C THR A 637 0.66 19.79 7.24
N LYS A 638 1.35 19.68 6.10
CA LYS A 638 0.86 20.06 4.76
C LYS A 638 1.49 19.18 3.68
N GLY A 639 0.74 18.86 2.62
CA GLY A 639 1.23 18.22 1.41
C GLY A 639 1.03 19.11 0.17
N LEU A 640 1.84 18.91 -0.85
CA LEU A 640 1.77 19.68 -2.10
C LEU A 640 1.72 18.78 -3.34
N ILE A 641 0.77 19.05 -4.23
CA ILE A 641 0.65 18.38 -5.53
C ILE A 641 1.02 19.37 -6.62
N ILE A 642 2.05 19.07 -7.41
CA ILE A 642 2.50 19.92 -8.52
C ILE A 642 2.15 19.28 -9.86
N ILE A 643 1.48 20.05 -10.72
CA ILE A 643 1.06 19.61 -12.06
C ILE A 643 1.90 20.38 -13.09
N PRO A 644 2.95 19.77 -13.65
CA PRO A 644 3.78 20.39 -14.70
C PRO A 644 3.10 20.45 -16.07
N ASN A 645 2.15 19.55 -16.34
CA ASN A 645 1.54 19.40 -17.65
C ASN A 645 0.22 20.18 -17.76
N LYS A 646 0.22 21.25 -18.57
CA LYS A 646 -0.96 22.10 -18.78
C LYS A 646 -2.20 21.36 -19.31
N LYS A 647 -2.02 20.27 -20.05
CA LYS A 647 -3.12 19.44 -20.56
C LYS A 647 -3.99 18.87 -19.42
N ASP A 648 -3.39 18.66 -18.25
CA ASP A 648 -4.00 17.93 -17.14
C ASP A 648 -4.77 18.87 -16.19
N PHE A 649 -4.62 20.19 -16.35
CA PHE A 649 -5.14 21.20 -15.42
C PHE A 649 -6.66 21.13 -15.23
N GLU A 650 -7.42 21.01 -16.31
CA GLU A 650 -8.89 21.00 -16.22
C GLU A 650 -9.41 19.74 -15.52
N ARG A 651 -8.80 18.58 -15.78
CA ARG A 651 -9.18 17.33 -15.12
C ARG A 651 -8.81 17.35 -13.64
N ILE A 652 -7.67 17.95 -13.27
CA ILE A 652 -7.29 18.15 -11.86
C ILE A 652 -8.24 19.15 -11.17
N LYS A 653 -8.65 20.23 -11.84
CA LYS A 653 -9.68 21.15 -11.31
C LYS A 653 -11.02 20.44 -11.07
N LEU A 654 -11.40 19.48 -11.91
CA LEU A 654 -12.59 18.64 -11.67
C LEU A 654 -12.41 17.76 -10.43
N LEU A 655 -11.23 17.14 -10.26
CA LEU A 655 -10.89 16.34 -9.09
C LEU A 655 -10.92 17.16 -7.79
N ILE A 656 -10.46 18.41 -7.81
CA ILE A 656 -10.47 19.30 -6.63
C ILE A 656 -11.91 19.67 -6.22
N LYS A 657 -12.85 19.70 -7.16
CA LYS A 657 -14.26 20.03 -6.89
C LYS A 657 -15.07 18.86 -6.30
N ASP A 658 -14.46 17.69 -6.12
CA ASP A 658 -15.06 16.49 -5.53
C ASP A 658 -16.42 16.06 -6.14
N ASN A 659 -16.61 16.31 -7.44
CA ASN A 659 -17.81 15.95 -8.18
C ASN A 659 -17.52 14.87 -9.23
N ASN A 660 -18.48 13.96 -9.46
CA ASN A 660 -18.53 13.00 -10.58
C ASN A 660 -17.45 11.90 -10.59
N TYR A 661 -17.29 11.18 -9.48
CA TYR A 661 -16.47 9.97 -9.45
C TYR A 661 -17.16 8.81 -10.18
N GLU A 662 -16.38 7.99 -10.89
CA GLU A 662 -16.87 6.80 -11.60
C GLU A 662 -17.35 5.71 -10.61
N PRO A 663 -18.57 5.14 -10.76
CA PRO A 663 -19.10 4.11 -9.85
C PRO A 663 -18.33 2.79 -10.01
N ILE A 664 -18.19 2.03 -8.93
CA ILE A 664 -17.54 0.72 -8.93
C ILE A 664 -18.44 -0.34 -9.56
N LYS A 665 -17.91 -1.00 -10.57
CA LYS A 665 -18.52 -2.11 -11.29
C LYS A 665 -17.92 -3.44 -10.86
N GLY A 666 -18.72 -4.50 -10.86
CA GLY A 666 -18.20 -5.85 -10.73
C GLY A 666 -17.31 -6.22 -11.93
N ALA A 667 -16.42 -7.20 -11.77
CA ALA A 667 -15.48 -7.57 -12.83
C ALA A 667 -16.19 -8.21 -14.03
N LEU A 668 -17.26 -8.99 -13.79
CA LEU A 668 -18.09 -9.54 -14.87
C LEU A 668 -18.90 -8.45 -15.59
N TYR A 669 -19.15 -7.31 -14.96
CA TYR A 669 -20.02 -6.29 -15.57
C TYR A 669 -19.48 -5.79 -16.91
N ASN A 670 -18.21 -5.33 -16.93
CA ASN A 670 -17.63 -4.78 -18.16
C ASN A 670 -17.50 -5.85 -19.24
N LEU A 671 -17.27 -7.08 -18.80
CA LEU A 671 -17.13 -8.20 -19.69
C LEU A 671 -18.43 -8.56 -20.40
N VAL A 672 -19.48 -8.83 -19.61
CA VAL A 672 -20.79 -9.20 -20.14
C VAL A 672 -21.29 -8.10 -21.06
N LYS A 673 -21.00 -6.84 -20.72
CA LYS A 673 -21.27 -5.72 -21.61
C LYS A 673 -20.49 -5.78 -22.92
N GLU A 674 -19.17 -5.98 -22.89
CA GLU A 674 -18.34 -6.12 -24.10
C GLU A 674 -18.83 -7.28 -24.98
N LEU A 675 -19.15 -8.43 -24.38
CA LEU A 675 -19.70 -9.59 -25.09
C LEU A 675 -21.09 -9.30 -25.68
N THR A 676 -21.99 -8.70 -24.89
CA THR A 676 -23.34 -8.35 -25.34
C THR A 676 -23.28 -7.36 -26.50
N ASP A 677 -22.41 -6.36 -26.44
CA ASP A 677 -22.21 -5.39 -27.53
C ASP A 677 -21.76 -6.07 -28.83
N ILE A 678 -20.86 -7.06 -28.74
CA ILE A 678 -20.41 -7.86 -29.91
C ILE A 678 -21.55 -8.72 -30.44
N ILE A 679 -22.24 -9.46 -29.57
CA ILE A 679 -23.37 -10.34 -29.91
C ILE A 679 -24.47 -9.58 -30.62
N VAL A 680 -24.86 -8.41 -30.08
CA VAL A 680 -25.91 -7.56 -30.65
C VAL A 680 -25.46 -6.94 -31.98
N LYS A 681 -24.22 -6.45 -32.06
CA LYS A 681 -23.68 -5.80 -33.26
C LYS A 681 -23.50 -6.78 -34.42
N GLU A 682 -23.01 -7.97 -34.13
CA GLU A 682 -22.67 -8.99 -35.12
C GLU A 682 -23.76 -10.04 -35.32
N ARG A 683 -24.85 -9.97 -34.52
CA ARG A 683 -25.98 -10.92 -34.52
C ARG A 683 -25.54 -12.36 -34.33
N ILE A 684 -24.56 -12.56 -33.44
CA ILE A 684 -24.01 -13.88 -33.12
C ILE A 684 -24.99 -14.61 -32.21
N LEU A 685 -25.24 -15.88 -32.48
CA LEU A 685 -25.93 -16.76 -31.54
C LEU A 685 -24.87 -17.35 -30.60
N LEU A 686 -24.98 -17.10 -29.30
CA LEU A 686 -24.11 -17.73 -28.30
C LEU A 686 -24.31 -19.26 -28.35
N SER A 687 -23.29 -19.96 -28.83
CA SER A 687 -23.19 -21.42 -28.84
C SER A 687 -21.80 -21.85 -28.35
N ASP A 688 -21.65 -23.14 -28.05
CA ASP A 688 -20.36 -23.71 -27.67
C ASP A 688 -19.28 -23.48 -28.75
N GLU A 689 -19.64 -23.64 -30.02
CA GLU A 689 -18.76 -23.42 -31.17
C GLU A 689 -18.24 -21.98 -31.22
N THR A 690 -19.13 -20.99 -31.06
CA THR A 690 -18.73 -19.56 -31.08
C THR A 690 -17.84 -19.15 -29.91
N ILE A 691 -17.96 -19.86 -28.77
CA ILE A 691 -17.15 -19.64 -27.58
C ILE A 691 -15.74 -20.22 -27.79
N GLU A 692 -15.64 -21.41 -28.38
CA GLU A 692 -14.35 -22.08 -28.63
C GLU A 692 -13.55 -21.44 -29.78
N GLU A 693 -14.21 -20.84 -30.77
CA GLU A 693 -13.55 -20.10 -31.85
C GLU A 693 -13.21 -18.64 -31.50
N ALA A 694 -13.53 -18.19 -30.28
CA ALA A 694 -13.28 -16.83 -29.85
C ALA A 694 -11.78 -16.52 -29.74
N ASP A 695 -11.43 -15.23 -29.85
CA ASP A 695 -10.04 -14.80 -29.70
C ASP A 695 -9.49 -15.15 -28.30
N GLU A 696 -8.16 -15.23 -28.18
CA GLU A 696 -7.49 -15.62 -26.92
C GLU A 696 -7.84 -14.69 -25.74
N SER A 697 -8.24 -13.43 -26.03
CA SER A 697 -8.66 -12.50 -24.99
C SER A 697 -10.02 -12.87 -24.38
N ILE A 698 -10.94 -13.39 -25.19
CA ILE A 698 -12.22 -13.94 -24.76
C ILE A 698 -12.02 -15.32 -24.12
N GLN A 699 -11.09 -16.13 -24.62
CA GLN A 699 -10.77 -17.44 -24.07
C GLN A 699 -10.23 -17.40 -22.63
N LYS A 700 -9.24 -16.55 -22.34
CA LYS A 700 -8.70 -16.35 -20.98
C LYS A 700 -9.77 -15.96 -19.96
N LEU A 701 -10.83 -15.37 -20.46
CA LEU A 701 -11.93 -14.90 -19.68
C LEU A 701 -12.99 -15.99 -19.47
N ILE A 702 -13.23 -16.82 -20.47
CA ILE A 702 -13.98 -18.07 -20.30
C ILE A 702 -13.28 -18.96 -19.27
N ASP A 703 -11.95 -19.09 -19.34
CA ASP A 703 -11.15 -19.80 -18.33
C ASP A 703 -11.40 -19.26 -16.92
N SER A 704 -11.52 -17.94 -16.79
CA SER A 704 -11.81 -17.29 -15.52
C SER A 704 -13.23 -17.62 -15.02
N ILE A 705 -14.22 -17.72 -15.93
CA ILE A 705 -15.59 -18.14 -15.61
C ILE A 705 -15.63 -19.63 -15.23
N ASP A 706 -14.90 -20.49 -15.94
CA ASP A 706 -14.84 -21.92 -15.63
C ASP A 706 -14.23 -22.14 -14.25
N LEU A 707 -13.10 -21.49 -13.96
CA LEU A 707 -12.49 -21.48 -12.63
C LEU A 707 -13.49 -20.99 -11.57
N SER A 708 -14.25 -19.94 -11.89
CA SER A 708 -15.28 -19.40 -11.00
C SER A 708 -16.35 -20.44 -10.68
N ILE A 709 -16.85 -21.17 -11.68
CA ILE A 709 -17.82 -22.23 -11.48
C ILE A 709 -17.22 -23.36 -10.64
N VAL A 710 -16.00 -23.80 -10.95
CA VAL A 710 -15.30 -24.85 -10.20
C VAL A 710 -15.09 -24.46 -8.73
N ASP A 711 -14.68 -23.21 -8.48
CA ASP A 711 -14.46 -22.67 -7.13
C ASP A 711 -15.78 -22.53 -6.36
N LEU A 712 -16.89 -22.24 -7.04
CA LEU A 712 -18.21 -22.09 -6.42
C LEU A 712 -18.78 -23.42 -5.88
N LEU A 713 -18.39 -24.55 -6.48
CA LEU A 713 -18.92 -25.88 -6.16
C LEU A 713 -18.13 -26.52 -5.00
N SER A 714 -18.79 -27.25 -4.10
CA SER A 714 -18.11 -28.10 -3.09
C SER A 714 -17.48 -29.35 -3.75
N GLU A 715 -16.69 -30.16 -3.03
CA GLU A 715 -16.31 -31.50 -3.56
C GLU A 715 -17.51 -32.46 -3.48
N GLU A 716 -18.35 -32.26 -2.47
CA GLU A 716 -19.60 -32.97 -2.24
C GLU A 716 -20.76 -32.03 -2.62
N PHE A 717 -21.14 -32.00 -3.89
CA PHE A 717 -22.39 -31.34 -4.32
C PHE A 717 -23.22 -32.35 -5.12
N ASP A 718 -24.55 -32.19 -5.01
CA ASP A 718 -25.47 -32.99 -5.78
C ASP A 718 -25.52 -32.47 -7.23
N ILE A 719 -25.14 -33.33 -8.17
CA ILE A 719 -25.13 -32.98 -9.59
C ILE A 719 -26.54 -32.65 -10.11
N THR A 720 -27.58 -33.15 -9.44
CA THR A 720 -28.98 -32.91 -9.83
C THR A 720 -29.44 -31.47 -9.56
N ASP A 721 -28.80 -30.77 -8.62
CA ASP A 721 -29.07 -29.37 -8.27
C ASP A 721 -28.06 -28.38 -8.88
N PHE A 722 -27.11 -28.87 -9.70
CA PHE A 722 -25.99 -28.09 -10.25
C PHE A 722 -26.42 -26.81 -10.97
N GLU A 723 -27.40 -26.91 -11.88
CA GLU A 723 -27.90 -25.76 -12.66
C GLU A 723 -28.55 -24.71 -11.76
N LYS A 724 -29.32 -25.15 -10.76
CA LYS A 724 -29.97 -24.27 -9.79
C LYS A 724 -28.94 -23.56 -8.92
N LEU A 725 -27.92 -24.28 -8.47
CA LEU A 725 -26.84 -23.72 -7.64
C LEU A 725 -26.06 -22.63 -8.40
N ILE A 726 -25.67 -22.87 -9.65
CA ILE A 726 -24.98 -21.87 -10.47
C ILE A 726 -25.87 -20.63 -10.66
N LYS A 727 -27.15 -20.83 -10.97
CA LYS A 727 -28.10 -19.73 -11.17
C LYS A 727 -28.28 -18.89 -9.91
N ASP A 728 -28.43 -19.52 -8.75
CA ASP A 728 -28.61 -18.82 -7.47
C ASP A 728 -27.35 -17.98 -7.13
N LEU A 729 -26.15 -18.51 -7.37
CA LEU A 729 -24.89 -17.82 -7.13
C LEU A 729 -24.67 -16.65 -8.11
N LEU A 730 -25.02 -16.81 -9.38
CA LEU A 730 -24.95 -15.76 -10.38
C LEU A 730 -25.80 -14.55 -10.01
N VAL A 731 -27.05 -14.79 -9.63
CA VAL A 731 -28.00 -13.74 -9.21
C VAL A 731 -27.48 -13.00 -7.97
N ALA A 732 -26.69 -13.67 -7.13
CA ALA A 732 -26.09 -13.10 -5.93
C ALA A 732 -24.82 -12.25 -6.19
N THR A 733 -24.26 -12.24 -7.40
CA THR A 733 -23.05 -11.45 -7.74
C THR A 733 -23.33 -9.95 -7.81
N LEU A 734 -22.31 -9.12 -7.54
CA LEU A 734 -22.42 -7.67 -7.67
C LEU A 734 -22.73 -7.27 -9.12
N SER A 735 -22.06 -7.89 -10.07
CA SER A 735 -22.22 -7.63 -11.50
C SER A 735 -23.67 -7.84 -11.94
N TYR A 736 -24.31 -8.93 -11.51
CA TYR A 736 -25.71 -9.21 -11.84
C TYR A 736 -26.66 -8.10 -11.37
N THR A 737 -26.40 -7.49 -10.20
CA THR A 737 -27.22 -6.36 -9.71
C THR A 737 -27.09 -5.09 -10.57
N GLN A 738 -26.00 -4.96 -11.32
CA GLN A 738 -25.67 -3.78 -12.12
C GLN A 738 -26.04 -3.92 -13.60
N LEU A 739 -26.19 -5.16 -14.10
CA LEU A 739 -26.51 -5.45 -15.49
C LEU A 739 -27.97 -5.14 -15.83
N ASN A 740 -28.19 -4.71 -17.08
CA ASN A 740 -29.52 -4.57 -17.66
C ASN A 740 -30.10 -5.95 -18.04
N THR A 741 -31.36 -5.99 -18.50
CA THR A 741 -32.05 -7.25 -18.82
C THR A 741 -31.37 -8.05 -19.94
N GLU A 742 -30.87 -7.37 -20.98
CA GLU A 742 -30.24 -8.01 -22.14
C GLU A 742 -28.87 -8.59 -21.74
N GLU A 743 -28.08 -7.81 -21.03
CA GLU A 743 -26.80 -8.23 -20.44
C GLU A 743 -26.97 -9.42 -19.47
N LYS A 744 -28.03 -9.42 -18.65
CA LYS A 744 -28.34 -10.55 -17.76
C LYS A 744 -28.62 -11.83 -18.54
N ASN A 745 -29.32 -11.74 -19.67
CA ASN A 745 -29.58 -12.90 -20.53
C ASN A 745 -28.28 -13.47 -21.11
N THR A 746 -27.39 -12.60 -21.62
CA THR A 746 -26.06 -12.99 -22.09
C THR A 746 -25.27 -13.74 -21.00
N LEU A 747 -25.24 -13.20 -19.78
CA LEU A 747 -24.53 -13.80 -18.66
C LEU A 747 -25.12 -15.18 -18.29
N ASN A 748 -26.45 -15.31 -18.23
CA ASN A 748 -27.10 -16.59 -17.95
C ASN A 748 -26.76 -17.65 -19.01
N SER A 749 -26.91 -17.31 -20.31
CA SER A 749 -26.62 -18.23 -21.40
C SER A 749 -25.15 -18.70 -21.39
N LEU A 750 -24.21 -17.78 -21.11
CA LEU A 750 -22.80 -18.11 -21.03
C LEU A 750 -22.52 -19.12 -19.92
N PHE A 751 -23.06 -18.90 -18.73
CA PHE A 751 -22.86 -19.82 -17.61
C PHE A 751 -23.60 -21.15 -17.79
N GLU A 752 -24.74 -21.18 -18.47
CA GLU A 752 -25.43 -22.43 -18.84
C GLU A 752 -24.55 -23.28 -19.78
N ILE A 753 -23.99 -22.68 -20.83
CA ILE A 753 -23.09 -23.39 -21.77
C ILE A 753 -21.84 -23.91 -21.05
N ARG A 754 -21.18 -23.07 -20.24
CA ARG A 754 -19.97 -23.49 -19.51
C ARG A 754 -20.27 -24.50 -18.39
N GLY A 755 -21.43 -24.36 -17.74
CA GLY A 755 -21.92 -25.30 -16.74
C GLY A 755 -22.04 -26.72 -17.29
N GLU A 756 -22.61 -26.88 -18.48
CA GLU A 756 -22.74 -28.20 -19.13
C GLU A 756 -21.37 -28.85 -19.43
N LYS A 757 -20.35 -28.07 -19.82
CA LYS A 757 -18.98 -28.60 -19.98
C LYS A 757 -18.40 -29.12 -18.67
N ILE A 758 -18.54 -28.36 -17.58
CA ILE A 758 -18.05 -28.77 -16.26
C ILE A 758 -18.82 -30.00 -15.75
N LYS A 759 -20.13 -30.09 -16.01
CA LYS A 759 -20.99 -31.26 -15.70
C LYS A 759 -20.44 -32.55 -16.29
N SER A 760 -19.92 -32.52 -17.51
CA SER A 760 -19.30 -33.70 -18.15
C SER A 760 -18.06 -34.20 -17.39
N LEU A 761 -17.23 -33.30 -16.85
CA LEU A 761 -16.06 -33.68 -16.04
C LEU A 761 -16.45 -34.28 -14.70
N ILE A 762 -17.57 -33.83 -14.12
CA ILE A 762 -18.11 -34.38 -12.89
C ILE A 762 -18.57 -35.82 -13.13
N GLN A 763 -19.29 -36.07 -14.22
CA GLN A 763 -19.77 -37.40 -14.60
C GLN A 763 -18.63 -38.40 -14.84
N ASN A 764 -17.51 -37.95 -15.43
CA ASN A 764 -16.36 -38.79 -15.72
C ASN A 764 -15.36 -38.90 -14.56
N GLY A 765 -15.70 -38.40 -13.36
CA GLY A 765 -14.83 -38.43 -12.17
C GLY A 765 -13.63 -37.48 -12.21
N ASN A 766 -13.49 -36.70 -13.28
CA ASN A 766 -12.34 -35.81 -13.48
C ASN A 766 -12.42 -34.50 -12.69
N PHE A 767 -13.61 -34.12 -12.21
CA PHE A 767 -13.82 -32.87 -11.47
C PHE A 767 -12.95 -32.74 -10.22
N LYS A 768 -12.72 -33.83 -9.48
CA LYS A 768 -11.84 -33.84 -8.31
C LYS A 768 -10.42 -33.38 -8.65
N TYR A 769 -9.88 -33.82 -9.79
CA TYR A 769 -8.52 -33.45 -10.22
C TYR A 769 -8.47 -32.01 -10.71
N LEU A 770 -9.46 -31.56 -11.49
CA LEU A 770 -9.58 -30.16 -11.93
C LEU A 770 -9.61 -29.22 -10.72
N LYS A 771 -10.48 -29.52 -9.75
CA LYS A 771 -10.67 -28.70 -8.56
C LYS A 771 -9.43 -28.65 -7.67
N LYS A 772 -8.78 -29.79 -7.40
CA LYS A 772 -7.61 -29.84 -6.52
C LYS A 772 -6.32 -29.31 -7.17
N SER A 773 -6.25 -29.33 -8.51
CA SER A 773 -5.11 -28.77 -9.24
C SER A 773 -5.19 -27.25 -9.41
N GLY A 774 -6.40 -26.67 -9.36
CA GLY A 774 -6.61 -25.24 -9.64
C GLY A 774 -6.37 -24.88 -11.11
N ALA A 775 -6.37 -25.88 -12.00
CA ALA A 775 -6.19 -25.72 -13.43
C ALA A 775 -7.41 -25.02 -14.06
N THR A 776 -7.19 -24.27 -15.15
CA THR A 776 -8.31 -23.90 -16.02
C THR A 776 -8.83 -25.15 -16.72
N TYR A 777 -10.09 -25.12 -17.16
CA TYR A 777 -10.69 -26.24 -17.90
C TYR A 777 -9.83 -26.63 -19.11
N ARG A 778 -9.40 -25.65 -19.93
CA ARG A 778 -8.56 -25.89 -21.12
C ARG A 778 -7.23 -26.56 -20.77
N LEU A 779 -6.49 -25.99 -19.83
CA LEU A 779 -5.19 -26.52 -19.41
C LEU A 779 -5.31 -27.93 -18.82
N PHE A 780 -6.37 -28.19 -18.06
CA PHE A 780 -6.61 -29.50 -17.48
C PHE A 780 -6.84 -30.58 -18.55
N ILE A 781 -7.64 -30.28 -19.58
CA ILE A 781 -7.86 -31.18 -20.71
C ILE A 781 -6.55 -31.42 -21.47
N GLU A 782 -5.81 -30.37 -21.82
CA GLU A 782 -4.52 -30.50 -22.50
C GLU A 782 -3.53 -31.38 -21.71
N ILE A 783 -3.41 -31.14 -20.40
CA ILE A 783 -2.56 -31.94 -19.51
C ILE A 783 -3.02 -33.41 -19.50
N ASN A 784 -4.32 -33.65 -19.36
CA ASN A 784 -4.85 -35.00 -19.30
C ASN A 784 -4.63 -35.80 -20.59
N ASP A 785 -4.67 -35.13 -21.74
CA ASP A 785 -4.61 -35.77 -23.04
C ASP A 785 -3.18 -35.93 -23.55
N LYS A 786 -2.27 -35.03 -23.19
CA LYS A 786 -0.88 -34.99 -23.71
C LYS A 786 0.17 -35.58 -22.76
N ILE A 787 -0.12 -35.76 -21.47
CA ILE A 787 0.88 -36.20 -20.47
C ILE A 787 0.65 -37.64 -20.03
N ASP A 788 1.69 -38.47 -20.16
CA ASP A 788 1.71 -39.82 -19.61
C ASP A 788 2.23 -39.80 -18.16
N PHE A 789 1.31 -39.87 -17.20
CA PHE A 789 1.63 -39.97 -15.77
C PHE A 789 2.11 -41.36 -15.32
N GLN A 790 2.15 -42.35 -16.22
CA GLN A 790 2.69 -43.69 -15.95
C GLN A 790 4.18 -43.81 -16.28
N ASP A 791 4.80 -42.77 -16.82
CA ASP A 791 6.24 -42.76 -17.10
C ASP A 791 7.06 -42.94 -15.81
N GLU A 792 8.05 -43.84 -15.85
CA GLU A 792 8.93 -44.16 -14.71
C GLU A 792 9.68 -42.93 -14.18
N ILE A 793 9.85 -41.88 -14.98
CA ILE A 793 10.55 -40.65 -14.57
C ILE A 793 9.88 -39.98 -13.37
N TRP A 794 8.55 -40.10 -13.22
CA TRP A 794 7.79 -39.54 -12.10
C TRP A 794 8.14 -40.19 -10.74
N GLN A 795 8.78 -41.36 -10.75
CA GLN A 795 9.18 -42.10 -9.54
C GLN A 795 10.68 -41.95 -9.20
N LYS A 796 11.47 -41.26 -10.05
CA LYS A 796 12.92 -41.11 -9.85
C LYS A 796 13.23 -39.90 -8.98
N GLN A 797 14.11 -40.08 -7.99
CA GLN A 797 14.70 -38.97 -7.26
C GLN A 797 15.77 -38.31 -8.14
N LEU A 798 15.55 -37.06 -8.53
CA LEU A 798 16.34 -36.37 -9.56
C LEU A 798 16.92 -35.07 -9.01
N ASP A 799 18.13 -34.73 -9.44
CA ASP A 799 18.66 -33.38 -9.24
C ASP A 799 17.80 -32.38 -10.04
N PRO A 800 17.52 -31.16 -9.54
CA PRO A 800 16.70 -30.19 -10.27
C PRO A 800 17.22 -29.85 -11.68
N LEU A 801 18.52 -30.04 -11.92
CA LEU A 801 19.21 -29.83 -13.20
C LEU A 801 19.55 -31.15 -13.93
N ASP A 802 18.99 -32.27 -13.50
CA ASP A 802 19.13 -33.55 -14.18
C ASP A 802 18.69 -33.44 -15.65
N THR A 803 19.50 -33.99 -16.56
CA THR A 803 19.28 -33.82 -18.01
C THR A 803 18.04 -34.54 -18.50
N ASP A 804 17.74 -35.72 -17.94
CA ASP A 804 16.60 -36.53 -18.35
C ASP A 804 15.31 -35.86 -17.83
N TRP A 805 15.32 -35.38 -16.58
CA TRP A 805 14.22 -34.60 -16.02
C TRP A 805 13.92 -33.35 -16.86
N LEU A 806 14.95 -32.53 -17.13
CA LEU A 806 14.78 -31.29 -17.89
C LEU A 806 14.31 -31.56 -19.32
N SER A 807 14.73 -32.66 -19.94
CA SER A 807 14.23 -33.01 -21.27
C SER A 807 12.77 -33.45 -21.24
N TYR A 808 12.38 -34.24 -20.25
CA TYR A 808 10.99 -34.67 -20.10
C TYR A 808 10.05 -33.50 -19.76
N ILE A 809 10.30 -32.79 -18.65
CA ILE A 809 9.36 -31.78 -18.14
C ILE A 809 9.27 -30.57 -19.07
N LEU A 810 10.34 -30.22 -19.79
CA LEU A 810 10.34 -29.11 -20.73
C LEU A 810 10.00 -29.55 -22.15
N ASP A 811 10.78 -30.45 -22.74
CA ASP A 811 10.65 -30.78 -24.17
C ASP A 811 9.47 -31.71 -24.46
N THR A 812 9.24 -32.72 -23.61
CA THR A 812 8.12 -33.67 -23.79
C THR A 812 6.81 -33.12 -23.27
N VAL A 813 6.84 -32.36 -22.16
CA VAL A 813 5.63 -31.89 -21.48
C VAL A 813 5.34 -30.42 -21.82
N LEU A 814 6.09 -29.47 -21.25
CA LEU A 814 5.74 -28.05 -21.30
C LEU A 814 5.66 -27.50 -22.74
N PHE A 815 6.66 -27.78 -23.57
CA PHE A 815 6.79 -27.20 -24.90
C PHE A 815 5.77 -27.77 -25.91
N ASN A 816 5.04 -28.83 -25.56
CA ASN A 816 3.97 -29.42 -26.37
C ASN A 816 2.56 -28.95 -25.95
N LEU A 817 2.44 -28.09 -24.93
CA LEU A 817 1.18 -27.48 -24.54
C LEU A 817 0.86 -26.28 -25.43
N ASP A 818 -0.38 -26.19 -25.90
CA ASP A 818 -0.80 -25.11 -26.82
C ASP A 818 -0.87 -23.78 -26.04
N GLN A 819 -1.24 -23.86 -24.75
CA GLN A 819 -1.19 -22.72 -23.85
C GLN A 819 0.23 -22.18 -23.63
N TYR A 820 1.26 -23.04 -23.60
CA TYR A 820 2.66 -22.57 -23.48
C TYR A 820 3.08 -21.77 -24.71
N GLU A 821 2.79 -22.28 -25.90
CA GLU A 821 3.10 -21.60 -27.17
C GLU A 821 2.43 -20.22 -27.22
N THR A 822 1.13 -20.17 -26.93
CA THR A 822 0.35 -18.93 -26.89
C THR A 822 0.93 -17.91 -25.90
N GLU A 823 1.30 -18.34 -24.70
CA GLU A 823 1.87 -17.45 -23.67
C GLU A 823 3.29 -16.98 -24.01
N LEU A 824 4.09 -17.82 -24.68
CA LEU A 824 5.41 -17.44 -25.18
C LEU A 824 5.29 -16.40 -26.28
N GLU A 825 4.40 -16.60 -27.26
CA GLU A 825 4.15 -15.65 -28.35
C GLU A 825 3.73 -14.29 -27.79
N GLU A 826 2.72 -14.26 -26.90
CA GLU A 826 2.26 -13.03 -26.25
C GLU A 826 3.40 -12.35 -25.46
N PHE A 827 4.24 -13.12 -24.77
CA PHE A 827 5.40 -12.58 -24.07
C PHE A 827 6.39 -11.94 -25.05
N LEU A 828 6.71 -12.59 -26.17
CA LEU A 828 7.65 -12.09 -27.18
C LEU A 828 7.10 -10.84 -27.89
N GLU A 829 5.81 -10.81 -28.25
CA GLU A 829 5.15 -9.64 -28.81
C GLU A 829 5.23 -8.42 -27.89
N ASN A 830 5.02 -8.65 -26.59
CA ASN A 830 5.12 -7.63 -25.54
C ASN A 830 6.58 -7.24 -25.20
N ASN A 831 7.57 -7.93 -25.77
CA ASN A 831 9.00 -7.72 -25.57
C ASN A 831 9.74 -7.50 -26.90
N LYS A 832 9.18 -6.66 -27.79
CA LYS A 832 9.76 -6.26 -29.09
C LYS A 832 11.30 -6.31 -29.13
N LYS A 833 11.84 -6.98 -30.14
CA LYS A 833 13.28 -7.28 -30.38
C LYS A 833 13.87 -8.42 -29.54
N LEU A 834 13.11 -9.02 -28.62
CA LEU A 834 13.48 -10.29 -28.01
C LEU A 834 13.07 -11.41 -28.96
N GLN A 835 14.02 -12.27 -29.30
CA GLN A 835 13.80 -13.52 -30.03
C GLN A 835 14.42 -14.61 -29.19
N LEU A 836 13.61 -15.59 -28.79
CA LEU A 836 14.02 -16.73 -27.98
C LEU A 836 13.41 -17.98 -28.59
N CYS A 837 14.20 -19.04 -28.67
CA CYS A 837 13.68 -20.39 -28.91
C CYS A 837 13.55 -21.17 -27.59
N ASN A 838 12.97 -22.36 -27.67
CA ASN A 838 12.83 -23.26 -26.53
C ASN A 838 14.19 -23.64 -25.88
N ASP A 839 15.26 -23.74 -26.68
CA ASP A 839 16.60 -23.98 -26.14
C ASP A 839 17.10 -22.80 -25.29
N ASP A 840 16.84 -21.56 -25.70
CA ASP A 840 17.19 -20.38 -24.91
C ASP A 840 16.45 -20.38 -23.57
N ILE A 841 15.15 -20.73 -23.57
CA ILE A 841 14.33 -20.86 -22.35
C ILE A 841 14.92 -21.91 -21.41
N LYS A 842 15.31 -23.07 -21.94
CA LYS A 842 15.94 -24.16 -21.17
C LYS A 842 17.28 -23.73 -20.57
N GLU A 843 18.11 -22.99 -21.31
CA GLU A 843 19.36 -22.44 -20.78
C GLU A 843 19.13 -21.38 -19.70
N VAL A 844 18.11 -20.51 -19.83
CA VAL A 844 17.76 -19.55 -18.76
C VAL A 844 17.34 -20.27 -17.50
N ILE A 845 16.51 -21.31 -17.61
CA ILE A 845 16.08 -22.11 -16.46
C ILE A 845 17.30 -22.70 -15.74
N LYS A 846 18.25 -23.27 -16.49
CA LYS A 846 19.50 -23.81 -15.92
C LYS A 846 20.31 -22.73 -15.21
N MET A 847 20.55 -21.58 -15.84
CA MET A 847 21.31 -20.48 -15.22
C MET A 847 20.60 -19.96 -13.96
N TRP A 848 19.28 -19.79 -14.02
CA TRP A 848 18.47 -19.26 -12.93
C TRP A 848 18.49 -20.19 -11.71
N ILE A 849 18.27 -21.49 -11.91
CA ILE A 849 18.34 -22.51 -10.84
C ILE A 849 19.76 -22.62 -10.28
N LYS A 850 20.82 -22.44 -11.09
CA LYS A 850 22.22 -22.42 -10.63
C LYS A 850 22.59 -21.24 -9.73
N GLY A 851 21.71 -20.26 -9.54
CA GLY A 851 21.99 -19.10 -8.70
C GLY A 851 22.27 -17.81 -9.48
N ASN A 852 22.34 -17.84 -10.82
CA ASN A 852 22.71 -16.66 -11.58
C ASN A 852 21.68 -15.53 -11.48
N TRP A 853 22.17 -14.29 -11.51
CA TRP A 853 21.34 -13.08 -11.50
C TRP A 853 21.08 -12.52 -12.89
N TYR A 854 20.18 -11.55 -12.98
CA TYR A 854 19.69 -10.99 -14.25
C TYR A 854 20.81 -10.49 -15.15
N SER A 855 21.86 -9.87 -14.60
CA SER A 855 23.01 -9.39 -15.36
C SER A 855 23.84 -10.52 -15.98
N GLU A 856 23.98 -11.64 -15.28
CA GLU A 856 24.74 -12.79 -15.75
C GLU A 856 23.97 -13.54 -16.85
N ILE A 857 22.66 -13.72 -16.66
CA ILE A 857 21.75 -14.31 -17.65
C ILE A 857 21.69 -13.43 -18.91
N SER A 858 21.60 -12.12 -18.73
CA SER A 858 21.66 -11.14 -19.83
C SER A 858 22.96 -11.25 -20.63
N ALA A 859 24.11 -11.41 -19.96
CA ALA A 859 25.38 -11.60 -20.63
C ALA A 859 25.47 -12.93 -21.39
N GLY A 860 24.93 -14.02 -20.82
CA GLY A 860 24.89 -15.34 -21.44
C GLY A 860 24.07 -15.36 -22.75
N LEU A 861 22.89 -14.71 -22.73
CA LEU A 861 21.98 -14.65 -23.88
C LEU A 861 22.22 -13.45 -24.82
N LYS A 862 23.11 -12.51 -24.46
CA LYS A 862 23.34 -11.25 -25.19
C LYS A 862 22.07 -10.40 -25.36
N ILE A 863 21.20 -10.42 -24.34
CA ILE A 863 19.99 -9.59 -24.25
C ILE A 863 20.20 -8.46 -23.24
N GLU A 864 19.30 -7.48 -23.19
CA GLU A 864 19.37 -6.44 -22.15
C GLU A 864 19.01 -7.03 -20.76
N VAL A 865 19.64 -6.54 -19.69
CA VAL A 865 19.33 -6.94 -18.29
C VAL A 865 17.84 -6.81 -17.96
N TYR A 866 17.20 -5.82 -18.56
CA TYR A 866 15.77 -5.64 -18.40
C TYR A 866 14.95 -6.77 -19.04
N GLN A 867 15.37 -7.29 -20.19
CA GLN A 867 14.72 -8.41 -20.86
C GLN A 867 14.88 -9.70 -20.04
N SER A 868 16.08 -9.95 -19.47
CA SER A 868 16.29 -11.09 -18.57
C SER A 868 15.43 -10.98 -17.29
N LEU A 869 15.31 -9.78 -16.72
CA LEU A 869 14.40 -9.52 -15.60
C LEU A 869 12.95 -9.92 -15.91
N ARG A 870 12.43 -9.51 -17.08
CA ARG A 870 11.06 -9.84 -17.50
C ARG A 870 10.88 -11.30 -17.80
N LEU A 871 11.85 -11.91 -18.48
CA LEU A 871 11.83 -13.33 -18.79
C LEU A 871 11.71 -14.16 -17.51
N ILE A 872 12.50 -13.83 -16.49
CA ILE A 872 12.47 -14.55 -15.22
C ILE A 872 11.19 -14.24 -14.44
N ASN A 873 10.87 -12.96 -14.21
CA ASN A 873 9.76 -12.61 -13.31
C ASN A 873 8.38 -12.79 -13.91
N SER A 874 8.21 -12.39 -15.17
CA SER A 874 6.90 -12.35 -15.82
C SER A 874 6.58 -13.63 -16.55
N PHE A 875 7.58 -14.35 -17.10
CA PHE A 875 7.34 -15.57 -17.87
C PHE A 875 7.70 -16.83 -17.06
N LEU A 876 8.94 -16.99 -16.61
CA LEU A 876 9.37 -18.21 -15.91
C LEU A 876 8.69 -18.36 -14.53
N SER A 877 8.77 -17.34 -13.69
CA SER A 877 8.28 -17.38 -12.29
C SER A 877 6.76 -17.28 -12.18
N PHE A 878 6.06 -17.00 -13.29
CA PHE A 878 4.62 -16.82 -13.34
C PHE A 878 3.96 -17.81 -14.30
N ASN A 879 4.11 -17.63 -15.63
CA ASN A 879 3.49 -18.48 -16.65
C ASN A 879 3.99 -19.93 -16.57
N VAL A 880 5.30 -20.15 -16.75
CA VAL A 880 5.91 -21.49 -16.73
C VAL A 880 5.73 -22.15 -15.37
N HIS A 881 6.02 -21.41 -14.30
CA HIS A 881 5.81 -21.89 -12.94
C HIS A 881 4.35 -22.34 -12.71
N ARG A 882 3.34 -21.59 -13.17
CA ARG A 882 1.92 -21.95 -13.01
C ARG A 882 1.60 -23.25 -13.74
N MET A 883 2.03 -23.38 -15.00
CA MET A 883 1.80 -24.59 -15.80
C MET A 883 2.46 -25.81 -15.15
N ILE A 884 3.75 -25.72 -14.81
CA ILE A 884 4.48 -26.84 -14.20
C ILE A 884 3.92 -27.18 -12.80
N SER A 885 3.57 -26.17 -12.00
CA SER A 885 2.89 -26.39 -10.71
C SER A 885 1.60 -27.17 -10.88
N THR A 886 0.82 -26.86 -11.91
CA THR A 886 -0.45 -27.53 -12.21
C THR A 886 -0.22 -28.97 -12.65
N ILE A 887 0.74 -29.19 -13.56
CA ILE A 887 1.15 -30.52 -14.03
C ILE A 887 1.57 -31.41 -12.85
N ILE A 888 2.49 -30.92 -12.02
CA ILE A 888 3.01 -31.69 -10.87
C ILE A 888 1.91 -31.93 -9.85
N LYS A 889 0.97 -30.99 -9.67
CA LYS A 889 -0.16 -31.20 -8.77
C LYS A 889 -1.11 -32.30 -9.28
N ILE A 890 -1.38 -32.33 -10.59
CA ILE A 890 -2.18 -33.40 -11.19
C ILE A 890 -1.44 -34.74 -11.06
N ALA A 891 -0.12 -34.78 -11.27
CA ALA A 891 0.70 -35.97 -11.05
C ALA A 891 0.60 -36.47 -9.60
N GLU A 892 0.77 -35.58 -8.62
CA GLU A 892 0.68 -35.88 -7.18
C GLU A 892 -0.69 -36.49 -6.81
N ILE A 893 -1.79 -36.02 -7.42
CA ILE A 893 -3.13 -36.54 -7.12
C ILE A 893 -3.41 -37.87 -7.84
N ARG A 894 -2.83 -38.08 -9.03
CA ARG A 894 -3.06 -39.31 -9.84
C ARG A 894 -2.20 -40.47 -9.41
N ILE A 895 -0.97 -40.19 -9.01
CA ILE A 895 -0.03 -41.18 -8.51
C ILE A 895 -0.33 -41.35 -7.02
N GLU A 896 -1.38 -42.12 -6.70
CA GLU A 896 -1.75 -42.44 -5.30
C GLU A 896 -0.59 -43.14 -4.56
N ASP A 897 -0.57 -43.07 -3.22
CA ASP A 897 0.42 -43.67 -2.28
C ASP A 897 1.83 -43.03 -2.14
N ASN A 898 1.95 -41.69 -2.11
CA ASN A 898 3.22 -40.99 -1.75
C ASN A 898 4.46 -41.40 -2.59
N LEU A 899 4.24 -41.92 -3.80
CA LEU A 899 5.33 -42.39 -4.68
C LEU A 899 6.06 -41.27 -5.41
N LEU A 900 5.52 -40.04 -5.41
CA LEU A 900 6.19 -38.89 -6.03
C LEU A 900 7.34 -38.38 -5.13
N PRO A 901 8.60 -38.39 -5.60
CA PRO A 901 9.73 -37.92 -4.82
C PRO A 901 9.60 -36.42 -4.47
N ASN A 902 10.06 -36.05 -3.27
CA ASN A 902 10.04 -34.65 -2.82
C ASN A 902 10.77 -33.72 -3.79
N SER A 903 11.84 -34.20 -4.42
CA SER A 903 12.62 -33.46 -5.43
C SER A 903 11.77 -32.99 -6.62
N ILE A 904 10.72 -33.74 -7.00
CA ILE A 904 9.77 -33.35 -8.04
C ILE A 904 8.73 -32.37 -7.47
N LEU A 905 8.19 -32.65 -6.29
CA LEU A 905 7.17 -31.80 -5.64
C LEU A 905 7.66 -30.36 -5.41
N VAL A 906 8.92 -30.19 -5.04
CA VAL A 906 9.51 -28.87 -4.76
C VAL A 906 10.06 -28.17 -6.00
N TRP A 907 10.21 -28.87 -7.12
CA TRP A 907 10.83 -28.35 -8.34
C TRP A 907 10.20 -27.04 -8.86
N PRO A 908 8.85 -26.86 -8.87
CA PRO A 908 8.25 -25.59 -9.26
C PRO A 908 8.73 -24.43 -8.37
N SER A 909 8.84 -24.67 -7.06
CA SER A 909 9.32 -23.65 -6.12
C SER A 909 10.80 -23.31 -6.36
N LEU A 910 11.62 -24.32 -6.65
CA LEU A 910 13.02 -24.12 -7.03
C LEU A 910 13.15 -23.27 -8.30
N LEU A 911 12.34 -23.54 -9.33
CA LEU A 911 12.25 -22.73 -10.54
C LEU A 911 11.78 -21.29 -10.22
N GLN A 912 10.72 -21.13 -9.42
CA GLN A 912 10.15 -19.82 -9.10
C GLN A 912 11.17 -18.92 -8.39
N PHE A 913 11.92 -19.48 -7.44
CA PHE A 913 12.86 -18.71 -6.62
C PHE A 913 14.30 -18.76 -7.14
N GLY A 914 14.58 -19.57 -8.17
CA GLY A 914 15.92 -19.74 -8.74
C GLY A 914 16.88 -20.34 -7.74
N LEU A 915 16.49 -21.44 -7.11
CA LEU A 915 17.23 -22.17 -6.07
C LEU A 915 17.64 -23.54 -6.60
N SER A 916 18.80 -24.04 -6.16
CA SER A 916 19.38 -25.28 -6.68
C SER A 916 19.10 -26.52 -5.83
N ASN A 917 18.54 -26.37 -4.62
CA ASN A 917 18.32 -27.49 -3.71
C ASN A 917 17.29 -27.18 -2.61
N GLU A 918 16.86 -28.24 -1.90
CA GLU A 918 15.88 -28.19 -0.82
C GLU A 918 16.36 -27.36 0.38
N LEU A 919 17.65 -27.39 0.73
CA LEU A 919 18.21 -26.58 1.81
C LEU A 919 17.91 -25.09 1.61
N GLN A 920 18.14 -24.57 0.40
CA GLN A 920 17.87 -23.17 0.08
C GLN A 920 16.37 -22.84 0.17
N LEU A 921 15.52 -23.76 -0.28
CA LEU A 921 14.07 -23.59 -0.23
C LEU A 921 13.57 -23.57 1.23
N ASP A 922 14.11 -24.42 2.09
CA ASP A 922 13.77 -24.44 3.51
C ASP A 922 14.18 -23.15 4.22
N ILE A 923 15.38 -22.61 3.94
CA ILE A 923 15.80 -21.30 4.45
C ILE A 923 14.80 -20.20 4.04
N LEU A 924 14.35 -20.22 2.78
CA LEU A 924 13.36 -19.27 2.28
C LEU A 924 12.01 -19.44 3.00
N ASN A 925 11.54 -20.68 3.15
CA ASN A 925 10.29 -21.02 3.82
C ASN A 925 10.28 -20.63 5.31
N MET A 926 11.44 -20.65 5.98
CA MET A 926 11.59 -20.15 7.36
C MET A 926 11.42 -18.63 7.48
N GLY A 927 11.49 -17.90 6.35
CA GLY A 927 11.18 -16.47 6.28
C GLY A 927 12.32 -15.57 5.78
N LEU A 928 13.44 -16.12 5.32
CA LEU A 928 14.50 -15.33 4.67
C LEU A 928 14.19 -15.13 3.18
N ILE A 929 13.51 -14.04 2.84
CA ILE A 929 12.97 -13.79 1.48
C ILE A 929 14.02 -13.28 0.49
N ASP A 930 15.15 -12.75 0.98
CA ASP A 930 16.21 -12.21 0.13
C ASP A 930 17.04 -13.33 -0.49
N ARG A 931 16.90 -13.57 -1.80
CA ARG A 931 17.59 -14.66 -2.50
C ARG A 931 19.11 -14.61 -2.34
N GLU A 932 19.72 -13.42 -2.38
CA GLU A 932 21.18 -13.29 -2.18
C GLU A 932 21.59 -13.70 -0.76
N ALA A 933 20.79 -13.34 0.25
CA ALA A 933 20.95 -13.82 1.62
C ALA A 933 20.76 -15.34 1.75
N VAL A 934 19.79 -15.93 1.05
CA VAL A 934 19.56 -17.39 1.03
C VAL A 934 20.76 -18.12 0.44
N LEU A 935 21.26 -17.68 -0.71
CA LEU A 935 22.44 -18.26 -1.36
C LEU A 935 23.68 -18.11 -0.48
N GLY A 936 23.88 -16.94 0.14
CA GLY A 936 24.98 -16.68 1.06
C GLY A 936 24.94 -17.56 2.31
N LEU A 937 23.78 -17.68 2.96
CA LEU A 937 23.61 -18.53 4.14
C LEU A 937 23.76 -20.02 3.82
N SER A 938 23.20 -20.47 2.68
CA SER A 938 23.38 -21.84 2.20
C SER A 938 24.86 -22.17 1.96
N SER A 939 25.61 -21.26 1.32
CA SER A 939 27.05 -21.42 1.11
C SER A 939 27.82 -21.51 2.44
N ALA A 940 27.49 -20.65 3.41
CA ALA A 940 28.09 -20.69 4.75
C ALA A 940 27.80 -22.01 5.49
N LEU A 941 26.57 -22.54 5.39
CA LEU A 941 26.20 -23.83 5.98
C LEU A 941 27.01 -24.99 5.37
N TYR A 942 27.15 -25.03 4.04
CA TYR A 942 27.98 -26.03 3.40
C TYR A 942 29.46 -25.90 3.78
N GLY A 943 29.98 -24.66 3.86
CA GLY A 943 31.34 -24.38 4.32
C GLY A 943 31.59 -24.83 5.77
N ALA A 944 30.56 -24.78 6.62
CA ALA A 944 30.60 -25.30 7.99
C ALA A 944 30.40 -26.83 8.08
N GLY A 945 30.23 -27.52 6.94
CA GLY A 945 30.03 -28.97 6.88
C GLY A 945 28.63 -29.45 7.26
N TYR A 946 27.64 -28.56 7.30
CA TYR A 946 26.24 -28.95 7.55
C TYR A 946 25.69 -29.80 6.39
N ARG A 947 25.04 -30.91 6.73
CA ARG A 947 24.34 -31.76 5.76
C ARG A 947 22.85 -31.65 6.02
N HIS A 948 22.11 -31.18 5.03
CA HIS A 948 20.66 -31.03 5.11
C HIS A 948 19.98 -32.40 5.20
N SER A 949 19.08 -32.54 6.17
CA SER A 949 18.22 -33.71 6.35
C SER A 949 16.76 -33.34 6.19
N ASP A 950 16.32 -32.35 6.96
CA ASP A 950 14.94 -31.89 7.04
C ASP A 950 14.87 -30.47 7.61
N TYR A 951 13.69 -29.88 7.48
CA TYR A 951 13.37 -28.51 7.89
C TYR A 951 13.61 -28.24 9.39
N GLU A 952 13.22 -29.16 10.29
CA GLU A 952 13.35 -28.91 11.73
C GLU A 952 14.80 -29.03 12.20
N SER A 953 15.54 -30.02 11.69
CA SER A 953 16.98 -30.15 11.95
C SER A 953 17.75 -28.91 11.50
N LEU A 954 17.39 -28.33 10.34
CA LEU A 954 17.97 -27.07 9.88
C LEU A 954 17.65 -25.90 10.81
N ARG A 955 16.39 -25.81 11.26
CA ARG A 955 15.95 -24.75 12.17
C ARG A 955 16.71 -24.81 13.50
N GLU A 956 16.81 -25.99 14.11
CA GLU A 956 17.55 -26.19 15.36
C GLU A 956 19.04 -25.83 15.19
N TYR A 957 19.65 -26.25 14.08
CA TYR A 957 21.05 -25.93 13.79
C TYR A 957 21.28 -24.42 13.66
N LEU A 958 20.39 -23.71 12.96
CA LEU A 958 20.47 -22.25 12.79
C LEU A 958 20.25 -21.50 14.12
N VAL A 959 19.35 -21.98 14.98
CA VAL A 959 19.14 -21.40 16.32
C VAL A 959 20.41 -21.51 17.16
N ALA A 960 21.05 -22.68 17.15
CA ALA A 960 22.25 -22.95 17.94
C ALA A 960 23.52 -22.25 17.40
N ASN A 961 23.72 -22.24 16.08
CA ASN A 961 24.99 -21.86 15.45
C ASN A 961 24.92 -20.56 14.63
N GLY A 962 23.75 -19.91 14.52
CA GLY A 962 23.53 -18.79 13.61
C GLY A 962 24.51 -17.62 13.80
N ASN A 963 24.80 -17.22 15.03
CA ASN A 963 25.74 -16.13 15.32
C ASN A 963 27.18 -16.46 14.90
N GLN A 964 27.59 -17.72 15.06
CA GLN A 964 28.90 -18.17 14.62
C GLN A 964 28.98 -18.19 13.09
N LEU A 965 27.94 -18.70 12.41
CA LEU A 965 27.86 -18.70 10.95
C LEU A 965 27.99 -17.28 10.38
N ILE A 966 27.27 -16.31 10.94
CA ILE A 966 27.35 -14.90 10.54
C ILE A 966 28.77 -14.37 10.63
N SER A 967 29.49 -14.66 11.73
CA SER A 967 30.87 -14.17 11.93
C SER A 967 31.88 -14.73 10.93
N GLN A 968 31.56 -15.86 10.29
CA GLN A 968 32.41 -16.58 9.34
C GLN A 968 32.00 -16.36 7.88
N MET A 969 30.95 -15.57 7.63
CA MET A 969 30.46 -15.29 6.27
C MET A 969 31.45 -14.45 5.47
N ASP A 970 31.51 -14.73 4.17
CA ASP A 970 32.39 -14.05 3.22
C ASP A 970 32.02 -12.55 3.09
N SER A 971 33.06 -11.72 2.97
CA SER A 971 32.99 -10.31 2.59
C SER A 971 32.26 -10.02 1.26
N ASN A 972 32.05 -11.03 0.42
CA ASN A 972 31.37 -10.89 -0.87
C ASN A 972 29.84 -10.78 -0.77
N ILE A 973 29.22 -11.07 0.39
CA ILE A 973 27.78 -10.89 0.59
C ILE A 973 27.50 -9.39 0.81
N PRO A 974 26.58 -8.76 0.06
CA PRO A 974 26.23 -7.36 0.29
C PRO A 974 25.72 -7.12 1.71
N ASN A 975 26.10 -5.99 2.33
CA ASN A 975 25.69 -5.62 3.69
C ASN A 975 24.17 -5.69 3.91
N ILE A 976 23.37 -5.30 2.91
CA ILE A 976 21.90 -5.38 2.96
C ILE A 976 21.42 -6.83 3.17
N SER A 977 22.05 -7.80 2.48
CA SER A 977 21.72 -9.21 2.65
C SER A 977 22.21 -9.73 4.01
N LEU A 978 23.39 -9.31 4.48
CA LEU A 978 23.90 -9.65 5.82
C LEU A 978 22.97 -9.16 6.94
N GLU A 979 22.48 -7.92 6.86
CA GLU A 979 21.51 -7.38 7.82
C GLU A 979 20.22 -8.22 7.87
N LYS A 980 19.73 -8.68 6.72
CA LYS A 980 18.56 -9.57 6.65
C LYS A 980 18.83 -10.94 7.28
N ILE A 981 20.03 -11.51 7.07
CA ILE A 981 20.44 -12.76 7.74
C ILE A 981 20.46 -12.55 9.26
N ASN A 982 21.07 -11.47 9.75
CA ASN A 982 21.15 -11.16 11.18
C ASN A 982 19.77 -11.03 11.82
N SER A 983 18.86 -10.30 11.17
CA SER A 983 17.47 -10.15 11.59
C SER A 983 16.74 -11.50 11.61
N PHE A 984 16.91 -12.30 10.56
CA PHE A 984 16.32 -13.63 10.43
C PHE A 984 16.76 -14.58 11.56
N ILE A 985 18.06 -14.71 11.82
CA ILE A 985 18.60 -15.54 12.91
C ILE A 985 18.07 -15.06 14.27
N SER A 986 18.05 -13.75 14.51
CA SER A 986 17.52 -13.18 15.75
C SER A 986 16.03 -13.52 15.95
N VAL A 987 15.23 -13.49 14.89
CA VAL A 987 13.80 -13.86 14.95
C VAL A 987 13.62 -15.35 15.24
N LEU A 988 14.43 -16.22 14.61
CA LEU A 988 14.39 -17.66 14.88
C LEU A 988 14.71 -17.98 16.33
N GLN A 989 15.76 -17.38 16.89
CA GLN A 989 16.18 -17.57 18.27
C GLN A 989 15.11 -17.10 19.27
N ASN A 990 14.49 -15.95 19.02
CA ASN A 990 13.42 -15.43 19.89
C ASN A 990 12.14 -16.29 19.86
N ARG A 991 11.82 -16.92 18.73
CA ARG A 991 10.67 -17.83 18.61
C ARG A 991 10.90 -19.19 19.25
N PHE A 992 12.14 -19.60 19.49
CA PHE A 992 12.47 -20.88 20.12
C PHE A 992 12.47 -20.79 21.66
N LEU A 993 12.62 -19.58 22.20
CA LEU A 993 12.58 -19.29 23.64
C LEU A 993 11.16 -19.04 24.18
N LEU A 994 10.16 -18.94 23.30
CA LEU A 994 8.72 -18.79 23.58
C LEU A 994 8.02 -20.11 23.28
#